data_AF-A0A7C7CAG8-F1
#
_entry.id   AF-A0A7C7CAG8-F1
#
_cell.length_a   1.000
_cell.length_b   1.000
_cell.length_c   1.000
_cell.angle_alpha   90.00
_cell.angle_beta   90.00
_cell.angle_gamma   90.00
#
_symmetry.space_group_name_H-M   'P 1'
#
loop_
_entity.id
_entity.type
_entity.pdbx_description
1 polymer ?
#
loop_
_entity_poly.entity_id
_entity_poly.type
_entity_poly.pdbx_seq_one_letter_code
_entity_poly.pdbx_strand_id
1 'polypeptide(L)'
;MTMELAPEFISNPSFARDVYVVDVDGDTWDDVVIANTFSQQPMLYMNLGEDSLGNWLGLADESASRFPTLISDDPLICAIWSGDLTGNGAEDLYFVNYRVNSGGGTAKDFLLINDGTGHFIDDGESRMGDLRNSAFGTAGQIHDMDGDGDLDLIKNTTLYDVPPWNSRGVIVLFNDGTGNFNSWDNIVPNGSPYMFEIADFNGDGLLDVYVVDDGSDKLLTATSHTADVSLGFNTVNLGFSSSNGFGGNVHAADLDLDGDYDVVVSDVDVDIPPCNSGRRIAIYENVNGTFNDPYGNTSFDWVTNSYDVALLDINNDGLIDILSGKCQGYDVIMSNNCDLVATSADYDLDGIPDACDVCPTNPSPDCTETVDYPVVSTDNSMARQWNDMLLESIRGDYARPTVHARNLWHSSLLMWDAWAVMEPSACPAFLGQDYAGFQAPFDGFTPSTDLATARDEAIAFGMYRLLQHRFANAPQAGNLMTGYDVHMDTLGYDVNFTSTDYSLGDGRALGNYLAWQLIAFGLQDGSNEQNDYANTSYTPINPPLIVDLPGNATVLDMNRWQPLTLDLFIDQSGNPIPGETPEFLSPEWGQVTSWALTDADLTSYTRNGFEYKVYHDPGEPALHDMNGLGTSDIYVDGHSMVALWSGMLDPTDGVMWDISPASIGNRDTYPTTLETYATLYDATNGGSPSLGHSINPSTGSAYTLNMVPRGDYARVLAEFWADGPDSETPPGHWFTILNYVSDHPQLVKQFQGEGDVLDDLEWDVKVYLALGSAMHDCAVSSWGAKGWYDSSRPITAIRGMAELGQSTDSAANNYHPGGLPLIPGSIETVEAVDDLAGTLGENVGKIKLWAWKGSSAINNVDTEFAGVGWVLAEAWEPYQRPSFVSPPFAGYVSGHSTYSRAAAEVLTAFTGDAYFPGGMGTFLAPANEFLVFEDGPSVDVELQWATYRDASDECSLSRIYGGIHPYFDDVPGRLMGIEIGLDAYDRTVSFFGDGTTVLGCDADLGTCPADLDNDGFIVIGDLLILLSDFGCTSNCIADVNGDGAVTVADLLDGILANFGQPCP
;
A
#
# COMPACT_ATOMS: atom_id res chain seq x y z
N MET A 1 19.73 -9.08 3.49
CA MET A 1 20.97 -8.94 2.70
C MET A 1 20.98 -9.97 1.57
N THR A 2 21.00 -9.54 0.30
CA THR A 2 20.97 -10.41 -0.89
C THR A 2 22.35 -10.47 -1.55
N MET A 3 22.62 -11.49 -2.39
CA MET A 3 23.85 -11.55 -3.19
C MET A 3 24.02 -10.39 -4.17
N GLU A 4 22.97 -9.62 -4.42
CA GLU A 4 22.99 -8.47 -5.32
C GLU A 4 23.57 -7.23 -4.63
N LEU A 5 23.18 -6.96 -3.39
CA LEU A 5 23.60 -5.78 -2.63
C LEU A 5 24.95 -5.97 -1.91
N ALA A 6 25.34 -7.19 -1.61
CA ALA A 6 26.64 -7.44 -0.99
C ALA A 6 27.29 -8.73 -1.53
N PRO A 7 27.54 -8.82 -2.85
CA PRO A 7 28.02 -10.05 -3.48
C PRO A 7 29.34 -10.51 -2.86
N GLU A 8 30.30 -9.60 -2.72
CA GLU A 8 31.62 -9.87 -2.15
C GLU A 8 31.55 -10.15 -0.66
N PHE A 9 30.65 -9.51 0.08
CA PHE A 9 30.48 -9.76 1.52
C PHE A 9 29.97 -11.18 1.78
N ILE A 10 28.98 -11.63 0.99
CA ILE A 10 28.38 -12.97 1.13
C ILE A 10 29.29 -14.07 0.54
N SER A 11 29.98 -13.77 -0.57
CA SER A 11 30.72 -14.79 -1.32
C SER A 11 32.20 -14.93 -0.93
N ASN A 12 32.79 -13.96 -0.22
CA ASN A 12 34.16 -14.05 0.27
C ASN A 12 34.17 -14.67 1.67
N PRO A 13 34.45 -15.98 1.82
CA PRO A 13 34.62 -16.56 3.15
C PRO A 13 35.79 -15.88 3.85
N SER A 14 35.52 -15.29 5.01
CA SER A 14 36.50 -14.64 5.87
C SER A 14 36.78 -15.52 7.09
N PHE A 15 37.98 -15.37 7.65
CA PHE A 15 38.28 -15.85 9.00
C PHE A 15 38.13 -14.68 9.98
N ALA A 16 36.95 -14.07 9.97
CA ALA A 16 36.62 -12.96 10.86
C ALA A 16 36.71 -13.40 12.32
N ARG A 17 37.43 -12.63 13.12
CA ARG A 17 37.44 -12.73 14.58
C ARG A 17 36.58 -11.66 15.23
N ASP A 18 36.43 -10.53 14.55
CA ASP A 18 35.68 -9.37 15.02
C ASP A 18 35.22 -8.55 13.81
N VAL A 19 34.14 -7.78 13.98
CA VAL A 19 33.55 -6.91 12.95
C VAL A 19 33.17 -5.60 13.62
N TYR A 20 33.56 -4.48 13.01
CA TYR A 20 33.26 -3.15 13.52
C TYR A 20 32.56 -2.33 12.44
N VAL A 21 31.58 -1.53 12.86
CA VAL A 21 30.73 -0.74 11.97
C VAL A 21 30.95 0.73 12.30
N VAL A 22 31.39 1.51 11.32
CA VAL A 22 31.76 2.93 11.49
C VAL A 22 31.87 3.62 10.15
N ASP A 23 31.36 4.86 10.04
CA ASP A 23 31.62 5.77 8.92
C ASP A 23 33.11 6.19 8.87
N VAL A 24 33.86 5.64 7.91
CA VAL A 24 35.29 5.95 7.76
C VAL A 24 35.60 7.06 6.76
N ASP A 25 34.63 7.56 5.99
CA ASP A 25 34.89 8.61 4.99
C ASP A 25 34.04 9.88 5.14
N GLY A 26 33.21 9.94 6.19
CA GLY A 26 32.43 11.08 6.61
C GLY A 26 31.20 11.32 5.73
N ASP A 27 30.72 10.29 5.03
CA ASP A 27 29.54 10.37 4.17
C ASP A 27 28.22 10.09 4.91
N THR A 28 28.29 9.87 6.23
CA THR A 28 27.20 9.56 7.17
C THR A 28 26.64 8.14 7.07
N TRP A 29 27.19 7.30 6.20
CA TRP A 29 26.85 5.88 6.13
C TRP A 29 27.92 5.04 6.83
N ASP A 30 27.49 4.20 7.78
CA ASP A 30 28.45 3.34 8.45
C ASP A 30 28.97 2.23 7.52
N ASP A 31 30.29 2.07 7.50
CA ASP A 31 31.03 1.06 6.77
C ASP A 31 31.30 -0.18 7.62
N VAL A 32 31.61 -1.31 6.97
CA VAL A 32 31.89 -2.57 7.68
C VAL A 32 33.36 -2.94 7.59
N VAL A 33 34.03 -2.98 8.74
CA VAL A 33 35.42 -3.41 8.86
C VAL A 33 35.50 -4.80 9.47
N ILE A 34 36.15 -5.73 8.78
CA ILE A 34 36.34 -7.11 9.24
C ILE A 34 37.78 -7.32 9.70
N ALA A 35 37.93 -7.66 10.98
CA ALA A 35 39.19 -8.09 11.55
C ALA A 35 39.42 -9.59 11.28
N ASN A 36 40.32 -9.88 10.35
CA ASN A 36 40.63 -11.24 9.95
C ASN A 36 41.82 -11.85 10.70
N THR A 37 41.78 -13.17 10.88
CA THR A 37 42.89 -13.96 11.41
C THR A 37 43.43 -14.98 10.40
N PHE A 38 44.35 -15.85 10.83
CA PHE A 38 45.03 -16.87 10.01
C PHE A 38 45.79 -16.32 8.80
N SER A 39 46.46 -15.18 9.00
CA SER A 39 47.28 -14.50 7.99
C SER A 39 46.48 -13.94 6.80
N GLN A 40 45.16 -13.75 6.97
CA GLN A 40 44.32 -12.96 6.07
C GLN A 40 44.36 -11.48 6.48
N GLN A 41 44.41 -10.58 5.49
CA GLN A 41 44.39 -9.13 5.75
C GLN A 41 43.00 -8.69 6.23
N PRO A 42 42.88 -7.61 7.01
CA PRO A 42 41.60 -6.97 7.28
C PRO A 42 40.87 -6.62 5.99
N MET A 43 39.54 -6.54 6.08
CA MET A 43 38.70 -6.14 4.95
C MET A 43 37.89 -4.90 5.32
N LEU A 44 37.68 -4.02 4.35
CA LEU A 44 36.84 -2.85 4.45
C LEU A 44 35.79 -2.95 3.35
N TYR A 45 34.54 -3.00 3.77
CA TYR A 45 33.39 -2.93 2.91
C TYR A 45 32.78 -1.56 3.06
N MET A 46 32.92 -0.74 2.03
CA MET A 46 32.32 0.59 2.02
C MET A 46 30.82 0.44 1.80
N ASN A 47 30.07 1.15 2.61
CA ASN A 47 28.67 1.38 2.37
C ASN A 47 28.57 2.36 1.20
N LEU A 48 27.90 1.93 0.13
CA LEU A 48 27.73 2.77 -1.05
C LEU A 48 26.65 3.83 -0.84
N GLY A 49 26.12 3.91 0.38
CA GLY A 49 25.04 4.75 0.81
C GLY A 49 23.76 4.41 0.06
N GLU A 50 23.00 5.44 -0.19
CA GLU A 50 21.85 5.35 -1.06
C GLU A 50 22.16 6.06 -2.38
N ASP A 51 21.60 5.56 -3.47
CA ASP A 51 21.57 6.35 -4.69
C ASP A 51 20.67 7.57 -4.50
N SER A 52 20.60 8.40 -5.53
CA SER A 52 19.83 9.64 -5.51
C SER A 52 18.34 9.46 -5.28
N LEU A 53 17.86 8.22 -5.17
CA LEU A 53 16.47 7.97 -4.92
C LEU A 53 16.20 7.20 -3.58
N GLY A 54 17.23 6.92 -2.75
CA GLY A 54 17.05 6.31 -1.43
C GLY A 54 17.15 4.77 -1.39
N ASN A 55 17.56 4.12 -2.49
CA ASN A 55 17.84 2.69 -2.46
C ASN A 55 19.22 2.47 -1.87
N TRP A 56 19.29 1.65 -0.83
CA TRP A 56 20.58 1.24 -0.30
C TRP A 56 21.37 0.49 -1.37
N LEU A 57 22.49 1.09 -1.81
CA LEU A 57 23.35 0.58 -2.88
C LEU A 57 24.19 -0.62 -2.45
N GLY A 58 24.16 -0.94 -1.16
CA GLY A 58 24.81 -2.11 -0.59
C GLY A 58 26.28 -1.88 -0.24
N LEU A 59 27.03 -2.98 -0.16
CA LEU A 59 28.41 -2.99 0.33
C LEU A 59 29.39 -3.38 -0.78
N ALA A 60 30.44 -2.58 -0.96
CA ALA A 60 31.53 -2.87 -1.89
C ALA A 60 32.85 -3.18 -1.16
N ASP A 61 33.52 -4.26 -1.53
CA ASP A 61 34.87 -4.56 -1.02
C ASP A 61 35.90 -3.59 -1.61
N GLU A 62 36.33 -2.62 -0.80
CA GLU A 62 37.38 -1.64 -1.14
C GLU A 62 38.67 -1.85 -0.34
N SER A 63 38.83 -3.03 0.27
CA SER A 63 39.98 -3.37 1.12
C SER A 63 41.31 -3.09 0.42
N ALA A 64 41.43 -3.47 -0.85
CA ALA A 64 42.69 -3.38 -1.59
C ALA A 64 43.09 -1.96 -2.00
N SER A 65 42.13 -1.04 -2.12
CA SER A 65 42.36 0.38 -2.45
C SER A 65 42.62 1.22 -1.20
N ARG A 66 41.93 0.91 -0.11
CA ARG A 66 41.84 1.77 1.07
C ARG A 66 42.72 1.33 2.23
N PHE A 67 42.98 0.03 2.38
CA PHE A 67 43.87 -0.47 3.43
C PHE A 67 45.31 -0.66 2.96
N PRO A 68 46.30 -0.34 3.83
CA PRO A 68 47.67 -0.72 3.60
C PRO A 68 47.82 -2.24 3.75
N THR A 69 48.78 -2.83 3.05
CA THR A 69 49.17 -4.21 3.34
C THR A 69 49.89 -4.26 4.69
N LEU A 70 49.25 -4.88 5.69
CA LEU A 70 49.82 -5.04 7.02
C LEU A 70 50.92 -6.10 7.01
N ILE A 71 52.13 -5.69 7.39
CA ILE A 71 53.32 -6.54 7.40
C ILE A 71 53.63 -6.96 8.85
N SER A 72 53.34 -8.21 9.16
CA SER A 72 53.80 -8.93 10.36
C SER A 72 54.29 -10.32 9.94
N ASP A 73 55.08 -10.98 10.79
CA ASP A 73 55.51 -12.36 10.53
C ASP A 73 54.31 -13.33 10.37
N ASP A 74 53.14 -12.97 10.92
CA ASP A 74 51.80 -13.52 10.68
C ASP A 74 50.75 -12.50 11.19
N PRO A 75 49.88 -11.89 10.36
CA PRO A 75 48.76 -11.07 10.85
C PRO A 75 47.66 -11.97 11.41
N LEU A 76 47.47 -11.93 12.73
CA LEU A 76 46.49 -12.71 13.47
C LEU A 76 45.71 -11.72 14.33
N ILE A 77 44.76 -11.03 13.71
CA ILE A 77 44.04 -9.96 14.37
C ILE A 77 42.87 -10.56 15.14
N CYS A 78 42.64 -10.06 16.34
CA CYS A 78 41.58 -10.56 17.22
C CYS A 78 40.48 -9.54 17.47
N ALA A 79 40.82 -8.25 17.52
CA ALA A 79 39.87 -7.18 17.80
C ALA A 79 40.19 -5.94 16.98
N ILE A 80 39.18 -5.10 16.80
CA ILE A 80 39.26 -3.80 16.16
C ILE A 80 38.48 -2.75 16.98
N TRP A 81 38.92 -1.50 16.93
CA TRP A 81 38.14 -0.35 17.38
C TRP A 81 38.47 0.89 16.55
N SER A 82 37.60 1.90 16.56
CA SER A 82 37.82 3.19 15.88
C SER A 82 37.77 4.40 16.80
N GLY A 83 38.44 5.47 16.38
CA GLY A 83 38.30 6.80 17.00
C GLY A 83 39.19 7.82 16.32
N ASP A 84 38.83 9.11 16.38
CA ASP A 84 39.68 10.21 15.92
C ASP A 84 40.87 10.46 16.88
N LEU A 85 41.89 9.60 16.79
CA LEU A 85 43.07 9.67 17.64
C LEU A 85 43.97 10.86 17.28
N THR A 86 43.89 11.35 16.05
CA THR A 86 44.74 12.47 15.58
C THR A 86 44.12 13.86 15.75
N GLY A 87 42.83 13.93 16.09
CA GLY A 87 42.05 15.16 16.16
C GLY A 87 41.78 15.79 14.79
N ASN A 88 41.82 14.99 13.71
CA ASN A 88 41.61 15.46 12.34
C ASN A 88 40.14 15.39 11.88
N GLY A 89 39.25 14.88 12.74
CA GLY A 89 37.83 14.68 12.47
C GLY A 89 37.52 13.39 11.69
N ALA A 90 38.46 12.46 11.59
CA ALA A 90 38.30 11.20 10.87
C ALA A 90 38.58 10.00 11.78
N GLU A 91 37.80 8.94 11.60
CA GLU A 91 37.92 7.71 12.39
C GLU A 91 39.20 6.95 12.00
N ASP A 92 40.14 6.83 12.93
CA ASP A 92 41.34 5.98 12.81
C ASP A 92 41.02 4.56 13.29
N LEU A 93 41.71 3.54 12.76
CA LEU A 93 41.45 2.13 13.12
C LEU A 93 42.61 1.50 13.90
N TYR A 94 42.29 0.89 15.03
CA TYR A 94 43.25 0.17 15.86
C TYR A 94 42.97 -1.33 15.86
N PHE A 95 43.94 -2.13 15.43
CA PHE A 95 43.83 -3.58 15.35
C PHE A 95 44.74 -4.27 16.35
N VAL A 96 44.15 -5.08 17.23
CA VAL A 96 44.87 -5.85 18.24
C VAL A 96 45.28 -7.20 17.68
N ASN A 97 46.57 -7.52 17.82
CA ASN A 97 47.18 -8.69 17.19
C ASN A 97 47.60 -9.75 18.23
N TYR A 98 47.55 -11.03 17.86
CA TYR A 98 47.98 -12.14 18.71
C TYR A 98 49.02 -13.06 18.04
N ARG A 99 49.58 -13.99 18.83
CA ARG A 99 50.43 -15.08 18.31
C ARG A 99 50.11 -16.39 19.02
N VAL A 100 49.90 -17.45 18.24
CA VAL A 100 49.37 -18.76 18.69
C VAL A 100 50.36 -19.59 19.56
N ASN A 101 51.65 -19.25 19.59
CA ASN A 101 52.65 -20.14 20.19
C ASN A 101 52.85 -19.88 21.69
N SER A 102 52.49 -20.88 22.52
CA SER A 102 52.79 -20.96 23.96
C SER A 102 54.29 -20.98 24.32
N GLY A 103 55.19 -20.88 23.33
CA GLY A 103 56.64 -20.77 23.49
C GLY A 103 57.17 -19.33 23.61
N GLY A 104 56.28 -18.32 23.59
CA GLY A 104 56.63 -16.91 23.63
C GLY A 104 56.87 -16.29 22.25
N GLY A 105 56.65 -14.97 22.16
CA GLY A 105 56.80 -14.14 20.95
C GLY A 105 56.34 -12.72 21.23
N THR A 106 56.38 -11.83 20.24
CA THR A 106 55.80 -10.48 20.36
C THR A 106 54.88 -10.28 19.16
N ALA A 107 53.57 -10.22 19.40
CA ALA A 107 52.63 -9.70 18.41
C ALA A 107 52.77 -8.18 18.37
N LYS A 108 52.44 -7.57 17.24
CA LYS A 108 52.46 -6.12 17.10
C LYS A 108 51.12 -5.68 16.56
N ASP A 109 50.45 -4.83 17.32
CA ASP A 109 49.21 -4.19 16.92
C ASP A 109 49.49 -3.21 15.79
N PHE A 110 48.41 -2.86 15.09
CA PHE A 110 48.43 -1.91 13.98
C PHE A 110 47.55 -0.73 14.31
N LEU A 111 48.02 0.46 13.94
CA LEU A 111 47.25 1.70 14.04
C LEU A 111 47.23 2.32 12.65
N LEU A 112 46.04 2.33 12.06
CA LEU A 112 45.78 2.79 10.72
C LEU A 112 45.20 4.19 10.82
N ILE A 113 45.95 5.17 10.35
CA ILE A 113 45.55 6.57 10.37
C ILE A 113 44.79 6.89 9.10
N ASN A 114 43.60 7.46 9.27
CA ASN A 114 42.70 7.87 8.22
C ASN A 114 43.06 9.27 7.72
N ASP A 115 43.08 9.45 6.41
CA ASP A 115 43.27 10.78 5.81
C ASP A 115 41.99 11.62 5.72
N GLY A 116 40.87 11.09 6.22
CA GLY A 116 39.54 11.71 6.20
C GLY A 116 38.71 11.37 4.97
N THR A 117 39.16 10.40 4.18
CA THR A 117 38.42 9.89 3.01
C THR A 117 38.27 8.38 3.02
N GLY A 118 38.49 7.73 4.17
CA GLY A 118 38.53 6.27 4.30
C GLY A 118 39.78 5.65 3.67
N HIS A 119 40.86 6.40 3.46
CA HIS A 119 42.16 5.86 3.03
C HIS A 119 43.14 5.84 4.18
N PHE A 120 43.73 4.67 4.41
CA PHE A 120 44.50 4.41 5.62
C PHE A 120 45.99 4.19 5.37
N ILE A 121 46.80 4.64 6.33
CA ILE A 121 48.22 4.29 6.42
C ILE A 121 48.51 3.62 7.76
N ASP A 122 49.30 2.54 7.76
CA ASP A 122 49.80 1.95 9.01
C ASP A 122 50.92 2.83 9.56
N ASP A 123 50.62 3.60 10.60
CA ASP A 123 51.54 4.54 11.25
C ASP A 123 51.86 4.12 12.70
N GLY A 124 51.45 2.91 13.11
CA GLY A 124 51.58 2.45 14.49
C GLY A 124 53.02 2.35 14.98
N GLU A 125 53.99 2.07 14.11
CA GLU A 125 55.41 2.08 14.50
C GLU A 125 55.93 3.47 14.83
N SER A 126 55.49 4.51 14.11
CA SER A 126 55.99 5.86 14.33
C SER A 126 55.35 6.49 15.59
N ARG A 127 54.06 6.20 15.82
CA ARG A 127 53.23 6.77 16.89
C ARG A 127 53.37 6.06 18.24
N MET A 128 53.59 4.75 18.23
CA MET A 128 53.64 3.94 19.46
C MET A 128 54.98 3.21 19.66
N GLY A 129 55.80 3.04 18.62
CA GLY A 129 57.05 2.27 18.71
C GLY A 129 56.82 0.83 19.20
N ASP A 130 57.46 0.46 20.31
CA ASP A 130 57.29 -0.85 20.96
C ASP A 130 56.06 -0.92 21.89
N LEU A 131 55.32 0.18 22.11
CA LEU A 131 54.07 0.16 22.89
C LEU A 131 52.93 -0.58 22.17
N ARG A 132 53.08 -0.85 20.87
CA ARG A 132 52.17 -1.72 20.10
C ARG A 132 52.43 -3.22 20.30
N ASN A 133 53.42 -3.60 21.09
CA ASN A 133 53.69 -5.01 21.34
C ASN A 133 52.50 -5.65 22.07
N SER A 134 52.16 -6.91 21.82
CA SER A 134 51.08 -7.61 22.52
C SER A 134 51.46 -9.04 22.81
N ALA A 135 51.08 -9.54 23.99
CA ALA A 135 51.36 -10.90 24.43
C ALA A 135 50.10 -11.76 24.39
N PHE A 136 49.58 -11.95 23.16
CA PHE A 136 48.24 -12.43 22.90
C PHE A 136 47.21 -11.36 23.30
N GLY A 137 47.01 -10.38 22.41
CA GLY A 137 45.96 -9.38 22.58
C GLY A 137 44.67 -9.90 21.95
N THR A 138 43.57 -9.75 22.68
CA THR A 138 42.24 -10.23 22.30
C THR A 138 41.15 -9.16 22.39
N ALA A 139 41.43 -8.03 23.04
CA ALA A 139 40.51 -6.90 23.16
C ALA A 139 41.27 -5.58 23.04
N GLY A 140 40.61 -4.59 22.44
CA GLY A 140 41.03 -3.19 22.41
C GLY A 140 39.83 -2.26 22.32
N GLN A 141 39.93 -1.09 22.94
CA GLN A 141 38.91 -0.03 22.90
C GLN A 141 39.59 1.34 22.88
N ILE A 142 38.85 2.38 22.48
CA ILE A 142 39.33 3.76 22.39
C ILE A 142 38.41 4.69 23.18
N HIS A 143 38.95 5.34 24.21
CA HIS A 143 38.20 6.23 25.10
C HIS A 143 39.11 7.29 25.70
N ASP A 144 38.56 8.45 26.06
CA ASP A 144 39.23 9.45 26.91
C ASP A 144 39.23 8.95 28.37
N MET A 145 40.25 8.18 28.75
CA MET A 145 40.28 7.52 30.07
C MET A 145 40.69 8.47 31.19
N ASP A 146 41.46 9.51 30.86
CA ASP A 146 42.01 10.44 31.84
C ASP A 146 41.34 11.83 31.85
N GLY A 147 40.33 12.03 31.00
CA GLY A 147 39.41 13.16 30.99
C GLY A 147 40.03 14.45 30.47
N ASP A 148 41.07 14.38 29.65
CA ASP A 148 41.78 15.53 29.14
C ASP A 148 41.28 16.02 27.76
N GLY A 149 40.38 15.26 27.16
CA GLY A 149 39.66 15.58 25.93
C GLY A 149 40.24 14.97 24.66
N ASP A 150 41.29 14.14 24.76
CA ASP A 150 41.74 13.29 23.68
C ASP A 150 41.43 11.80 23.91
N LEU A 151 41.47 11.01 22.84
CA LEU A 151 41.12 9.59 22.88
C LEU A 151 42.38 8.74 23.14
N ASP A 152 42.34 7.87 24.15
CA ASP A 152 43.38 6.92 24.52
C ASP A 152 43.18 5.54 23.89
N LEU A 153 44.26 4.75 23.77
CA LEU A 153 44.17 3.34 23.36
C LEU A 153 44.22 2.41 24.57
N ILE A 154 43.21 1.56 24.73
CA ILE A 154 43.15 0.54 25.78
C ILE A 154 43.25 -0.82 25.13
N LYS A 155 44.10 -1.71 25.68
CA LYS A 155 44.28 -3.06 25.15
C LYS A 155 44.65 -4.05 26.23
N ASN A 156 44.46 -5.34 25.97
CA ASN A 156 44.91 -6.38 26.87
C ASN A 156 46.19 -7.10 26.42
N THR A 157 46.85 -7.74 27.37
CA THR A 157 48.03 -8.59 27.14
C THR A 157 47.97 -9.79 28.07
N THR A 158 47.56 -10.95 27.53
CA THR A 158 46.92 -12.01 28.32
C THR A 158 47.84 -13.15 28.77
N LEU A 159 48.72 -13.66 27.89
CA LEU A 159 49.35 -14.97 28.09
C LEU A 159 50.79 -14.94 28.61
N TYR A 160 51.57 -13.92 28.29
CA TYR A 160 52.99 -13.82 28.67
C TYR A 160 53.45 -12.36 28.80
N ASP A 161 54.69 -12.15 29.25
CA ASP A 161 55.25 -10.80 29.42
C ASP A 161 55.99 -10.36 28.15
N VAL A 162 55.72 -9.14 27.66
CA VAL A 162 56.43 -8.52 26.54
C VAL A 162 56.94 -7.12 26.92
N PRO A 163 58.11 -6.68 26.41
CA PRO A 163 58.54 -5.28 26.55
C PRO A 163 57.59 -4.30 25.85
N PRO A 164 57.44 -3.06 26.34
CA PRO A 164 58.20 -2.44 27.44
C PRO A 164 57.63 -2.68 28.85
N TRP A 165 56.36 -3.05 29.01
CA TRP A 165 55.73 -3.20 30.33
C TRP A 165 56.16 -4.47 31.10
N ASN A 166 56.53 -5.55 30.40
CA ASN A 166 56.98 -6.83 31.00
C ASN A 166 56.06 -7.37 32.10
N SER A 167 54.75 -7.20 31.91
CA SER A 167 53.69 -7.70 32.79
C SER A 167 52.43 -7.96 31.96
N ARG A 168 51.71 -9.03 32.26
CA ARG A 168 50.33 -9.21 31.79
C ARG A 168 49.39 -8.15 32.41
N GLY A 169 48.26 -7.89 31.77
CA GLY A 169 47.25 -6.95 32.25
C GLY A 169 46.47 -6.23 31.16
N VAL A 170 45.77 -5.17 31.55
CA VAL A 170 45.11 -4.20 30.66
C VAL A 170 45.98 -2.95 30.65
N ILE A 171 46.37 -2.51 29.46
CA ILE A 171 47.30 -1.41 29.20
C ILE A 171 46.49 -0.26 28.62
N VAL A 172 46.63 0.92 29.21
CA VAL A 172 46.15 2.20 28.66
C VAL A 172 47.35 2.93 28.11
N LEU A 173 47.30 3.33 26.84
CA LEU A 173 48.30 4.17 26.18
C LEU A 173 47.70 5.56 26.07
N PHE A 174 48.31 6.53 26.76
CA PHE A 174 47.81 7.90 26.76
C PHE A 174 48.20 8.62 25.47
N ASN A 175 47.22 9.26 24.85
CA ASN A 175 47.42 10.12 23.68
C ASN A 175 47.91 11.51 24.12
N ASP A 176 48.70 12.18 23.28
CA ASP A 176 49.23 13.53 23.58
C ASP A 176 48.49 14.66 22.84
N GLY A 177 47.29 14.36 22.36
CA GLY A 177 46.38 15.20 21.59
C GLY A 177 46.67 15.21 20.10
N THR A 178 47.63 14.42 19.63
CA THR A 178 48.04 14.39 18.20
C THR A 178 48.15 12.98 17.63
N GLY A 179 47.70 11.97 18.37
CA GLY A 179 47.77 10.55 18.06
C GLY A 179 49.17 9.98 18.28
N ASN A 180 49.98 10.55 19.19
CA ASN A 180 51.27 9.98 19.59
C ASN A 180 51.20 9.47 21.02
N PHE A 181 51.65 8.24 21.24
CA PHE A 181 51.53 7.56 22.52
C PHE A 181 52.90 7.42 23.15
N ASN A 182 53.19 8.27 24.14
CA ASN A 182 54.50 8.32 24.80
C ASN A 182 54.47 7.84 26.26
N SER A 183 53.27 7.71 26.83
CA SER A 183 53.00 7.33 28.20
C SER A 183 51.98 6.20 28.25
N TRP A 184 51.99 5.43 29.33
CA TRP A 184 51.07 4.31 29.51
C TRP A 184 50.93 3.91 30.98
N ASP A 185 49.83 3.25 31.30
CA ASP A 185 49.58 2.63 32.60
C ASP A 185 49.13 1.16 32.43
N ASN A 186 49.40 0.31 33.42
CA ASN A 186 48.85 -1.05 33.48
C ASN A 186 47.90 -1.15 34.65
N ILE A 187 46.61 -1.13 34.33
CA ILE A 187 45.52 -1.01 35.31
C ILE A 187 45.13 -2.37 35.93
N VAL A 188 45.53 -3.48 35.31
CA VAL A 188 45.33 -4.86 35.84
C VAL A 188 46.65 -5.65 35.89
N PRO A 189 47.64 -5.21 36.67
CA PRO A 189 48.97 -5.81 36.64
C PRO A 189 48.95 -7.25 37.17
N ASN A 190 49.61 -8.16 36.46
CA ASN A 190 49.73 -9.60 36.72
C ASN A 190 48.45 -10.44 36.49
N GLY A 191 47.36 -9.84 36.02
CA GLY A 191 46.15 -10.56 35.61
C GLY A 191 46.35 -11.40 34.34
N SER A 192 45.31 -12.11 33.93
CA SER A 192 45.19 -12.78 32.63
C SER A 192 43.92 -12.33 31.90
N PRO A 193 43.75 -11.01 31.66
CA PRO A 193 42.53 -10.48 31.07
C PRO A 193 42.35 -10.96 29.63
N TYR A 194 41.19 -11.48 29.30
CA TYR A 194 40.83 -11.90 27.93
C TYR A 194 39.97 -10.85 27.23
N MET A 195 38.98 -10.31 27.91
CA MET A 195 38.14 -9.24 27.39
C MET A 195 37.91 -8.22 28.49
N PHE A 196 37.51 -7.01 28.11
CA PHE A 196 37.12 -5.96 29.03
C PHE A 196 36.10 -5.05 28.34
N GLU A 197 35.31 -4.35 29.16
CA GLU A 197 34.33 -3.37 28.71
C GLU A 197 34.49 -2.10 29.56
N ILE A 198 34.37 -0.94 28.93
CA ILE A 198 34.61 0.38 29.54
C ILE A 198 33.32 1.18 29.51
N ALA A 199 32.82 1.53 30.69
CA ALA A 199 31.63 2.35 30.86
C ALA A 199 31.66 3.04 32.22
N ASP A 200 30.88 4.09 32.41
CA ASP A 200 30.66 4.67 33.74
C ASP A 200 29.62 3.83 34.51
N PHE A 201 30.08 2.76 35.15
CA PHE A 201 29.20 1.81 35.84
C PHE A 201 28.60 2.38 37.14
N ASN A 202 29.09 3.51 37.66
CA ASN A 202 28.63 4.06 38.93
C ASN A 202 27.98 5.46 38.81
N GLY A 203 27.97 6.05 37.62
CA GLY A 203 27.39 7.35 37.31
C GLY A 203 28.16 8.55 37.87
N ASP A 204 29.46 8.42 38.16
CA ASP A 204 30.28 9.50 38.73
C ASP A 204 30.99 10.38 37.69
N GLY A 205 30.84 10.04 36.41
CA GLY A 205 31.42 10.72 35.25
C GLY A 205 32.85 10.30 34.92
N LEU A 206 33.39 9.27 35.57
CA LEU A 206 34.66 8.64 35.22
C LEU A 206 34.43 7.27 34.59
N LEU A 207 35.27 6.89 33.63
CA LEU A 207 35.18 5.58 32.98
C LEU A 207 35.73 4.47 33.88
N ASP A 208 34.87 3.51 34.21
CA ASP A 208 35.19 2.29 34.93
C ASP A 208 35.54 1.16 33.94
N VAL A 209 36.12 0.07 34.44
CA VAL A 209 36.51 -1.08 33.59
C VAL A 209 36.04 -2.39 34.18
N TYR A 210 35.16 -3.09 33.46
CA TYR A 210 34.85 -4.49 33.73
C TYR A 210 35.87 -5.38 33.01
N VAL A 211 36.46 -6.36 33.70
CA VAL A 211 37.53 -7.19 33.15
C VAL A 211 37.22 -8.66 33.33
N VAL A 212 37.19 -9.40 32.23
CA VAL A 212 37.07 -10.86 32.18
C VAL A 212 38.47 -11.47 32.36
N ASP A 213 38.71 -12.19 33.47
CA ASP A 213 40.03 -12.72 33.84
C ASP A 213 39.93 -14.12 34.46
N ASP A 214 39.77 -15.15 33.61
CA ASP A 214 39.85 -16.60 33.87
C ASP A 214 39.58 -17.02 35.34
N GLY A 215 38.31 -16.96 35.75
CA GLY A 215 37.88 -17.31 37.12
C GLY A 215 38.07 -16.22 38.18
N SER A 216 38.45 -15.00 37.78
CA SER A 216 38.73 -13.85 38.65
C SER A 216 38.35 -12.52 37.98
N ASP A 217 37.16 -12.47 37.38
CA ASP A 217 36.57 -11.26 36.81
C ASP A 217 36.54 -10.11 37.82
N LYS A 218 36.75 -8.89 37.33
CA LYS A 218 36.94 -7.69 38.15
C LYS A 218 36.12 -6.52 37.65
N LEU A 219 35.65 -5.71 38.59
CA LEU A 219 35.28 -4.33 38.33
C LEU A 219 36.40 -3.42 38.84
N LEU A 220 36.87 -2.52 38.01
CA LEU A 220 37.78 -1.43 38.35
C LEU A 220 36.99 -0.13 38.32
N THR A 221 36.65 0.39 39.50
CA THR A 221 35.96 1.68 39.61
C THR A 221 36.97 2.80 39.67
N ALA A 222 36.92 3.76 38.75
CA ALA A 222 37.80 4.91 38.68
C ALA A 222 37.62 5.79 39.93
N THR A 223 38.72 6.39 40.37
CA THR A 223 38.77 7.23 41.59
C THR A 223 39.59 8.49 41.39
N SER A 224 40.49 8.50 40.42
CA SER A 224 41.29 9.66 40.04
C SER A 224 41.94 9.43 38.69
N HIS A 225 42.10 10.49 37.90
CA HIS A 225 42.96 10.52 36.73
C HIS A 225 44.02 11.60 36.85
N THR A 226 45.10 11.47 36.09
CA THR A 226 46.03 12.56 35.80
C THR A 226 46.41 12.43 34.34
N ALA A 227 45.95 13.42 33.54
CA ALA A 227 46.24 13.59 32.12
C ALA A 227 47.65 13.12 31.75
N ASP A 228 47.78 12.27 30.74
CA ASP A 228 49.00 11.70 30.18
C ASP A 228 49.85 10.82 31.13
N VAL A 229 49.39 10.53 32.35
CA VAL A 229 50.29 10.02 33.41
C VAL A 229 49.81 8.74 34.06
N SER A 230 48.63 8.74 34.67
CA SER A 230 48.19 7.60 35.48
C SER A 230 46.72 7.65 35.83
N LEU A 231 46.14 6.46 35.99
CA LEU A 231 44.77 6.27 36.43
C LEU A 231 44.74 5.58 37.80
N GLY A 232 43.77 5.94 38.63
CA GLY A 232 43.57 5.37 39.96
C GLY A 232 42.24 4.64 40.03
N PHE A 233 42.28 3.35 40.38
CA PHE A 233 41.09 2.50 40.48
C PHE A 233 40.93 1.88 41.87
N ASN A 234 39.69 1.66 42.27
CA ASN A 234 39.30 0.70 43.28
C ASN A 234 38.91 -0.63 42.59
N THR A 235 39.69 -1.67 42.79
CA THR A 235 39.47 -2.97 42.13
C THR A 235 38.74 -3.96 43.04
N VAL A 236 37.63 -4.52 42.54
CA VAL A 236 36.85 -5.57 43.20
C VAL A 236 36.89 -6.83 42.35
N ASN A 237 37.35 -7.96 42.92
CA ASN A 237 37.14 -9.27 42.31
C ASN A 237 35.71 -9.72 42.62
N LEU A 238 34.91 -9.97 41.59
CA LEU A 238 33.49 -10.27 41.74
C LEU A 238 33.25 -11.66 42.36
N GLY A 239 34.08 -12.65 41.99
CA GLY A 239 34.07 -13.98 42.61
C GLY A 239 32.77 -14.77 42.45
N PHE A 240 31.97 -14.44 41.44
CA PHE A 240 30.75 -15.17 41.11
C PHE A 240 31.07 -16.58 40.62
N SER A 241 30.24 -17.56 40.98
CA SER A 241 30.53 -18.94 40.60
C SER A 241 30.27 -19.21 39.11
N SER A 242 29.46 -18.37 38.48
CA SER A 242 29.18 -18.32 37.04
C SER A 242 30.41 -17.98 36.20
N SER A 243 31.34 -17.17 36.72
CA SER A 243 32.59 -16.80 36.04
C SER A 243 33.76 -17.75 36.26
N ASN A 244 33.56 -18.92 36.89
CA ASN A 244 34.63 -19.91 37.15
C ASN A 244 35.20 -20.62 35.88
N GLY A 245 35.03 -20.04 34.70
CA GLY A 245 35.49 -20.56 33.41
C GLY A 245 36.10 -19.46 32.54
N PHE A 246 36.34 -19.78 31.27
CA PHE A 246 36.86 -18.82 30.29
C PHE A 246 35.71 -17.95 29.76
N GLY A 247 35.54 -16.74 30.31
CA GLY A 247 34.62 -15.75 29.75
C GLY A 247 35.12 -15.22 28.41
N GLY A 248 34.18 -14.93 27.52
CA GLY A 248 34.39 -14.41 26.18
C GLY A 248 34.10 -12.93 26.04
N ASN A 249 33.56 -12.54 24.89
CA ASN A 249 33.14 -11.17 24.61
C ASN A 249 32.24 -10.67 25.73
N VAL A 250 32.43 -9.40 26.08
CA VAL A 250 31.70 -8.72 27.14
C VAL A 250 31.15 -7.43 26.55
N HIS A 251 29.88 -7.16 26.83
CA HIS A 251 29.22 -5.91 26.45
C HIS A 251 28.40 -5.38 27.61
N ALA A 252 28.27 -4.05 27.63
CA ALA A 252 27.49 -3.33 28.62
C ALA A 252 26.29 -2.64 27.97
N ALA A 253 25.12 -2.80 28.59
CA ALA A 253 23.88 -2.15 28.19
C ALA A 253 22.98 -2.05 29.42
N ASP A 254 22.07 -1.09 29.45
CA ASP A 254 21.07 -0.97 30.50
C ASP A 254 19.93 -1.95 30.16
N LEU A 255 19.98 -3.18 30.70
CA LEU A 255 19.09 -4.28 30.28
C LEU A 255 17.72 -4.19 30.96
N ASP A 256 17.63 -3.52 32.11
CA ASP A 256 16.38 -3.29 32.83
C ASP A 256 15.91 -1.82 32.82
N LEU A 257 16.63 -0.94 32.11
CA LEU A 257 16.29 0.47 31.92
C LEU A 257 16.26 1.25 33.24
N ASP A 258 17.05 0.85 34.24
CA ASP A 258 17.14 1.52 35.53
C ASP A 258 18.12 2.71 35.54
N GLY A 259 18.82 2.90 34.42
CA GLY A 259 19.75 4.00 34.16
C GLY A 259 21.20 3.67 34.49
N ASP A 260 21.53 2.44 34.87
CA ASP A 260 22.90 1.98 35.01
C ASP A 260 23.24 0.79 34.09
N TYR A 261 24.50 0.69 33.67
CA TYR A 261 24.90 -0.31 32.67
C TYR A 261 25.13 -1.68 33.30
N ASP A 262 24.36 -2.68 32.87
CA ASP A 262 24.58 -4.10 33.16
C ASP A 262 25.70 -4.69 32.29
N VAL A 263 26.11 -5.93 32.59
CA VAL A 263 27.16 -6.62 31.85
C VAL A 263 26.73 -8.02 31.42
N VAL A 264 26.93 -8.32 30.13
CA VAL A 264 26.73 -9.65 29.53
C VAL A 264 28.07 -10.22 29.07
N VAL A 265 28.39 -11.47 29.45
CA VAL A 265 29.65 -12.15 29.11
C VAL A 265 29.38 -13.48 28.41
N SER A 266 29.92 -13.69 27.20
CA SER A 266 29.86 -14.96 26.43
C SER A 266 30.90 -16.01 26.89
N ASP A 267 31.01 -17.18 26.25
CA ASP A 267 32.01 -18.23 26.53
C ASP A 267 33.06 -18.34 25.40
N VAL A 268 34.35 -18.21 25.72
CA VAL A 268 35.45 -18.18 24.73
C VAL A 268 36.09 -19.54 24.41
N ASP A 269 35.90 -20.58 25.24
CA ASP A 269 36.67 -21.85 25.15
C ASP A 269 36.18 -22.85 24.08
N VAL A 270 35.47 -22.38 23.07
CA VAL A 270 34.83 -23.24 22.07
C VAL A 270 35.31 -23.04 20.63
N ASP A 271 36.36 -22.23 20.43
CA ASP A 271 37.05 -21.94 19.17
C ASP A 271 37.47 -23.16 18.31
N ILE A 272 37.36 -24.40 18.81
CA ILE A 272 37.67 -25.62 18.07
C ILE A 272 36.64 -26.74 18.40
N PRO A 273 36.03 -27.39 17.39
CA PRO A 273 35.10 -28.51 17.62
C PRO A 273 35.66 -29.63 18.52
N PRO A 274 34.82 -30.29 19.35
CA PRO A 274 33.36 -30.21 19.37
C PRO A 274 32.82 -29.09 20.27
N CYS A 275 31.81 -28.39 19.75
CA CYS A 275 31.09 -27.27 20.38
C CYS A 275 30.15 -27.73 21.50
N ASN A 276 30.70 -28.15 22.63
CA ASN A 276 29.90 -28.72 23.72
C ASN A 276 30.47 -28.44 25.11
N SER A 277 30.93 -27.21 25.36
CA SER A 277 31.42 -26.79 26.67
C SER A 277 30.33 -26.94 27.74
N GLY A 278 29.06 -26.80 27.36
CA GLY A 278 27.92 -26.80 28.28
C GLY A 278 27.93 -25.59 29.22
N ARG A 279 28.76 -24.58 28.93
CA ARG A 279 28.83 -23.33 29.67
C ARG A 279 27.82 -22.33 29.12
N ARG A 280 27.43 -21.37 29.96
CA ARG A 280 26.38 -20.39 29.71
C ARG A 280 26.94 -18.98 29.59
N ILE A 281 26.19 -18.11 28.91
CA ILE A 281 26.31 -16.65 29.07
C ILE A 281 26.12 -16.27 30.56
N ALA A 282 26.92 -15.34 31.05
CA ALA A 282 26.71 -14.66 32.33
C ALA A 282 26.09 -13.29 32.11
N ILE A 283 25.08 -12.95 32.93
CA ILE A 283 24.43 -11.64 32.92
C ILE A 283 24.52 -11.14 34.35
N TYR A 284 25.12 -9.97 34.54
CA TYR A 284 25.30 -9.34 35.83
C TYR A 284 24.52 -8.03 35.87
N GLU A 285 23.61 -7.96 36.83
CA GLU A 285 22.80 -6.79 37.13
C GLU A 285 23.68 -5.80 37.89
N ASN A 286 23.89 -4.62 37.33
CA ASN A 286 24.49 -3.52 38.05
C ASN A 286 23.40 -2.84 38.88
N VAL A 287 23.78 -2.42 40.08
CA VAL A 287 22.89 -1.67 40.97
C VAL A 287 23.73 -0.61 41.64
N ASN A 288 23.75 0.57 41.02
CA ASN A 288 24.49 1.76 41.42
C ASN A 288 25.99 1.47 41.63
N GLY A 289 26.63 0.87 40.63
CA GLY A 289 28.07 0.53 40.63
C GLY A 289 28.42 -0.74 41.41
N THR A 290 27.44 -1.56 41.78
CA THR A 290 27.65 -2.85 42.44
C THR A 290 26.98 -3.97 41.66
N PHE A 291 27.78 -4.79 40.99
CA PHE A 291 27.29 -5.95 40.26
C PHE A 291 26.76 -7.06 41.16
N ASN A 292 25.67 -7.67 40.73
CA ASN A 292 25.06 -8.87 41.27
C ASN A 292 24.92 -9.94 40.18
N ASP A 293 24.97 -11.22 40.56
CA ASP A 293 24.65 -12.33 39.65
C ASP A 293 23.25 -12.87 40.00
N PRO A 294 22.18 -12.34 39.38
CA PRO A 294 20.81 -12.74 39.70
C PRO A 294 20.54 -14.22 39.37
N TYR A 295 21.30 -14.80 38.43
CA TYR A 295 21.07 -16.15 37.91
C TYR A 295 21.97 -17.22 38.54
N GLY A 296 23.10 -16.85 39.14
CA GLY A 296 23.99 -17.74 39.90
C GLY A 296 24.53 -18.92 39.09
N ASN A 297 24.12 -20.15 39.41
CA ASN A 297 24.48 -21.36 38.63
C ASN A 297 23.29 -21.95 37.87
N THR A 298 22.21 -21.18 37.70
CA THR A 298 21.03 -21.62 36.98
C THR A 298 21.37 -21.75 35.49
N SER A 299 21.07 -22.90 34.90
CA SER A 299 21.31 -23.16 33.48
C SER A 299 20.01 -22.96 32.71
N PHE A 300 20.05 -22.14 31.66
CA PHE A 300 18.98 -22.08 30.66
C PHE A 300 19.44 -22.73 29.36
N ASP A 301 18.56 -23.47 28.70
CA ASP A 301 18.93 -24.19 27.47
C ASP A 301 19.35 -23.23 26.34
N TRP A 302 18.78 -22.02 26.33
CA TRP A 302 19.01 -20.97 25.33
C TRP A 302 20.29 -20.15 25.52
N VAL A 303 20.99 -20.23 26.66
CA VAL A 303 22.25 -19.47 26.90
C VAL A 303 23.52 -20.30 26.75
N THR A 304 23.42 -21.58 26.37
CA THR A 304 24.60 -22.46 26.34
C THR A 304 25.37 -22.38 25.03
N ASN A 305 26.70 -22.46 25.11
CA ASN A 305 27.63 -22.43 23.97
C ASN A 305 27.48 -21.16 23.11
N SER A 306 27.35 -20.00 23.75
CA SER A 306 27.43 -18.67 23.10
C SER A 306 28.89 -18.25 23.00
N TYR A 307 29.36 -17.94 21.80
CA TYR A 307 30.73 -17.51 21.50
C TYR A 307 30.85 -16.00 21.60
N ASP A 308 29.79 -15.33 21.18
CA ASP A 308 29.72 -13.90 21.02
C ASP A 308 28.29 -13.44 21.27
N VAL A 309 28.13 -12.19 21.69
CA VAL A 309 26.84 -11.57 21.94
C VAL A 309 26.83 -10.16 21.37
N ALA A 310 25.67 -9.71 20.90
CA ALA A 310 25.41 -8.30 20.65
C ALA A 310 24.16 -7.89 21.43
N LEU A 311 24.17 -6.66 21.94
CA LEU A 311 23.09 -6.06 22.73
C LEU A 311 22.51 -4.90 21.93
N LEU A 312 21.27 -5.02 21.49
CA LEU A 312 20.57 -3.99 20.72
C LEU A 312 19.06 -4.22 20.80
N ASP A 313 18.28 -3.16 20.64
CA ASP A 313 16.82 -3.25 20.49
C ASP A 313 16.49 -3.56 19.02
N ILE A 314 16.07 -4.80 18.73
CA ILE A 314 15.88 -5.30 17.36
C ILE A 314 14.51 -4.95 16.81
N ASN A 315 13.49 -4.91 17.66
CA ASN A 315 12.09 -4.63 17.30
C ASN A 315 11.65 -3.20 17.62
N ASN A 316 12.56 -2.37 18.13
CA ASN A 316 12.32 -0.98 18.52
C ASN A 316 11.22 -0.86 19.59
N ASP A 317 11.20 -1.79 20.55
CA ASP A 317 10.26 -1.77 21.69
C ASP A 317 10.85 -1.07 22.93
N GLY A 318 12.08 -0.59 22.86
CA GLY A 318 12.79 0.09 23.94
C GLY A 318 13.54 -0.85 24.88
N LEU A 319 13.32 -2.17 24.82
CA LEU A 319 14.10 -3.15 25.59
C LEU A 319 15.33 -3.60 24.80
N ILE A 320 16.43 -3.80 25.51
CA ILE A 320 17.63 -4.36 24.91
C ILE A 320 17.46 -5.87 24.71
N ASP A 321 17.58 -6.31 23.46
CA ASP A 321 17.60 -7.73 23.08
C ASP A 321 19.02 -8.29 23.08
N ILE A 322 19.12 -9.62 23.14
CA ILE A 322 20.41 -10.32 23.08
C ILE A 322 20.47 -11.19 21.82
N LEU A 323 21.35 -10.82 20.89
CA LEU A 323 21.75 -11.68 19.77
C LEU A 323 22.94 -12.52 20.19
N SER A 324 22.82 -13.85 20.17
CA SER A 324 23.88 -14.78 20.57
C SER A 324 24.40 -15.59 19.39
N GLY A 325 25.70 -15.45 19.10
CA GLY A 325 26.41 -16.25 18.11
C GLY A 325 26.77 -17.64 18.66
N LYS A 326 26.42 -18.70 17.93
CA LYS A 326 26.62 -20.11 18.33
C LYS A 326 27.36 -20.91 17.26
N CYS A 327 27.81 -22.12 17.63
CA CYS A 327 28.49 -23.02 16.69
C CYS A 327 27.58 -23.58 15.59
N GLN A 328 26.26 -23.49 15.78
CA GLN A 328 25.23 -23.98 14.85
C GLN A 328 24.18 -22.88 14.65
N GLY A 329 24.63 -21.73 14.12
CA GLY A 329 23.75 -20.59 13.86
C GLY A 329 23.81 -19.55 14.98
N TYR A 330 22.71 -18.82 15.13
CA TYR A 330 22.54 -17.75 16.11
C TYR A 330 21.18 -17.93 16.79
N ASP A 331 21.06 -17.42 18.00
CA ASP A 331 19.77 -17.26 18.68
C ASP A 331 19.50 -15.77 18.90
N VAL A 332 18.26 -15.35 18.70
CA VAL A 332 17.78 -14.02 19.06
C VAL A 332 16.90 -14.17 20.29
N ILE A 333 17.23 -13.45 21.36
CA ILE A 333 16.48 -13.43 22.61
C ILE A 333 15.79 -12.07 22.67
N MET A 334 14.51 -12.06 22.28
CA MET A 334 13.67 -10.88 22.39
C MET A 334 13.28 -10.67 23.85
N SER A 335 13.64 -9.51 24.41
CA SER A 335 13.21 -9.09 25.73
C SER A 335 11.72 -8.72 25.69
N ASN A 336 10.95 -9.15 26.69
CA ASN A 336 9.51 -8.87 26.74
C ASN A 336 8.96 -8.73 28.17
N ASN A 337 9.86 -8.52 29.14
CA ASN A 337 9.50 -8.57 30.54
C ASN A 337 9.26 -7.17 31.10
N CYS A 338 8.01 -6.75 31.02
CA CYS A 338 7.51 -5.48 31.55
C CYS A 338 7.74 -5.23 33.05
N ASP A 339 8.02 -6.27 33.83
CA ASP A 339 8.35 -6.10 35.24
C ASP A 339 9.73 -5.43 35.47
N LEU A 340 10.53 -5.29 34.41
CA LEU A 340 11.89 -4.73 34.48
C LEU A 340 11.93 -3.20 34.28
N VAL A 341 10.96 -2.59 33.58
CA VAL A 341 11.08 -1.22 33.05
C VAL A 341 10.81 -0.12 34.08
N ALA A 342 11.71 0.86 34.18
CA ALA A 342 11.49 2.09 34.95
C ALA A 342 10.54 3.09 34.23
N THR A 343 9.82 3.92 35.01
CA THR A 343 8.77 4.85 34.51
C THR A 343 9.25 5.99 33.60
N SER A 344 10.50 5.99 33.16
CA SER A 344 11.12 7.02 32.31
C SER A 344 11.15 6.65 30.83
N ALA A 345 10.77 5.43 30.46
CA ALA A 345 10.74 4.92 29.09
C ALA A 345 9.32 4.98 28.48
N ASP A 346 8.67 6.13 28.62
CA ASP A 346 7.30 6.45 28.15
C ASP A 346 7.45 7.64 27.18
N TYR A 347 7.72 7.35 25.90
CA TYR A 347 8.07 8.34 24.88
C TYR A 347 6.85 9.09 24.35
N ASP A 348 5.68 8.45 24.30
CA ASP A 348 4.43 9.07 23.89
C ASP A 348 3.71 9.82 25.03
N LEU A 349 4.20 9.66 26.28
CA LEU A 349 3.75 10.31 27.51
C LEU A 349 2.33 9.91 27.93
N ASP A 350 1.88 8.72 27.55
CA ASP A 350 0.55 8.19 27.88
C ASP A 350 0.45 7.63 29.32
N GLY A 351 1.60 7.41 29.97
CA GLY A 351 1.74 6.89 31.33
C GLY A 351 2.05 5.39 31.44
N ILE A 352 2.27 4.71 30.32
CA ILE A 352 2.73 3.32 30.20
C ILE A 352 4.09 3.34 29.49
N PRO A 353 5.12 2.63 29.98
CA PRO A 353 6.37 2.52 29.24
C PRO A 353 6.15 1.83 27.88
N ASP A 354 6.76 2.33 26.80
CA ASP A 354 6.44 1.91 25.42
C ASP A 354 6.66 0.41 25.21
N ALA A 355 7.70 -0.17 25.82
CA ALA A 355 7.98 -1.61 25.88
C ALA A 355 6.82 -2.48 26.41
N CYS A 356 5.88 -1.84 27.10
CA CYS A 356 4.73 -2.41 27.77
C CYS A 356 3.42 -1.83 27.28
N ASP A 357 3.51 -0.91 26.31
CA ASP A 357 2.38 -0.44 25.56
C ASP A 357 2.11 -1.39 24.39
N VAL A 358 0.84 -1.55 24.08
CA VAL A 358 0.40 -2.40 22.96
C VAL A 358 0.61 -1.69 21.62
N CYS A 359 0.82 -0.37 21.64
CA CYS A 359 1.05 0.48 20.48
C CYS A 359 2.15 1.55 20.75
N PRO A 360 3.42 1.16 20.91
CA PRO A 360 4.54 1.98 21.41
C PRO A 360 4.88 3.29 20.66
N THR A 361 4.17 3.59 19.58
CA THR A 361 4.36 4.79 18.75
C THR A 361 3.08 5.63 18.61
N ASN A 362 1.99 5.26 19.28
CA ASN A 362 0.69 5.90 19.13
C ASN A 362 0.43 6.93 20.23
N PRO A 363 0.38 8.24 19.91
CA PRO A 363 0.13 9.30 20.90
C PRO A 363 -1.31 9.33 21.47
N SER A 364 -2.15 8.33 21.19
CA SER A 364 -3.54 8.25 21.62
C SER A 364 -3.73 7.32 22.84
N PRO A 365 -4.32 7.81 23.95
CA PRO A 365 -4.47 7.07 25.21
C PRO A 365 -5.53 5.95 25.19
N ASP A 366 -6.09 5.59 24.03
CA ASP A 366 -7.13 4.57 23.89
C ASP A 366 -6.65 3.21 23.36
N CYS A 367 -5.38 3.11 22.94
CA CYS A 367 -4.63 1.90 22.56
C CYS A 367 -5.49 0.63 22.38
N THR A 368 -6.35 0.65 21.37
CA THR A 368 -7.06 -0.56 20.94
C THR A 368 -6.08 -1.38 20.12
N GLU A 369 -5.81 -2.62 20.52
CA GLU A 369 -5.09 -3.58 19.67
C GLU A 369 -5.70 -3.52 18.27
N THR A 370 -4.88 -3.16 17.28
CA THR A 370 -5.25 -3.28 15.88
C THR A 370 -5.38 -4.77 15.61
N VAL A 371 -6.61 -5.25 15.65
CA VAL A 371 -6.90 -6.64 15.34
C VAL A 371 -6.76 -6.83 13.84
N ASP A 372 -6.11 -7.91 13.41
CA ASP A 372 -5.92 -8.22 11.99
C ASP A 372 -7.23 -8.54 11.25
N TYR A 373 -8.39 -8.47 11.91
CA TYR A 373 -9.71 -8.76 11.37
C TYR A 373 -10.63 -7.54 11.45
N PRO A 374 -11.60 -7.41 10.52
CA PRO A 374 -12.47 -6.25 10.50
C PRO A 374 -13.39 -6.19 11.72
N VAL A 375 -13.50 -5.00 12.31
CA VAL A 375 -14.43 -4.68 13.39
C VAL A 375 -15.30 -3.51 12.96
N VAL A 376 -16.61 -3.68 13.04
CA VAL A 376 -17.60 -2.67 12.64
C VAL A 376 -18.39 -2.18 13.84
N SER A 377 -18.80 -0.91 13.82
CA SER A 377 -19.59 -0.31 14.89
C SER A 377 -20.97 -0.95 15.01
N THR A 378 -21.42 -1.25 16.22
CA THR A 378 -22.77 -1.74 16.49
C THR A 378 -23.81 -0.63 16.70
N ASP A 379 -23.41 0.64 16.57
CA ASP A 379 -24.30 1.79 16.79
C ASP A 379 -25.21 2.08 15.58
N ASN A 380 -24.85 1.57 14.41
CA ASN A 380 -25.59 1.75 13.15
C ASN A 380 -26.71 0.72 12.98
N SER A 381 -27.59 0.91 11.99
CA SER A 381 -28.61 -0.09 11.63
C SER A 381 -27.97 -1.43 11.25
N MET A 382 -28.68 -2.54 11.40
CA MET A 382 -28.13 -3.86 11.03
C MET A 382 -27.71 -3.93 9.55
N ALA A 383 -28.40 -3.24 8.65
CA ALA A 383 -28.00 -3.16 7.25
C ALA A 383 -26.67 -2.41 7.06
N ARG A 384 -26.48 -1.30 7.77
CA ARG A 384 -25.22 -0.53 7.74
C ARG A 384 -24.06 -1.32 8.34
N GLN A 385 -24.27 -2.03 9.45
CA GLN A 385 -23.23 -2.87 10.06
C GLN A 385 -22.68 -3.91 9.08
N TRP A 386 -23.57 -4.60 8.36
CA TRP A 386 -23.15 -5.60 7.37
C TRP A 386 -22.70 -5.01 6.04
N ASN A 387 -23.09 -3.77 5.71
CA ASN A 387 -22.50 -3.04 4.60
C ASN A 387 -21.06 -2.64 4.91
N ASP A 388 -20.79 -2.07 6.09
CA ASP A 388 -19.42 -1.77 6.53
C ASP A 388 -18.57 -3.06 6.53
N MET A 389 -19.12 -4.17 7.04
CA MET A 389 -18.42 -5.47 7.02
C MET A 389 -18.14 -5.96 5.59
N LEU A 390 -19.08 -5.76 4.65
CA LEU A 390 -18.88 -6.08 3.25
C LEU A 390 -17.80 -5.20 2.60
N LEU A 391 -17.76 -3.90 2.90
CA LEU A 391 -16.72 -3.01 2.40
C LEU A 391 -15.34 -3.45 2.90
N GLU A 392 -15.20 -3.77 4.19
CA GLU A 392 -13.96 -4.38 4.73
C GLU A 392 -13.61 -5.70 4.04
N SER A 393 -14.63 -6.52 3.73
CA SER A 393 -14.43 -7.79 3.02
C SER A 393 -13.88 -7.57 1.61
N ILE A 394 -14.30 -6.51 0.93
CA ILE A 394 -13.80 -6.13 -0.39
C ILE A 394 -12.34 -5.67 -0.30
N ARG A 395 -11.97 -4.87 0.72
CA ARG A 395 -10.57 -4.47 0.97
C ARG A 395 -9.67 -5.68 1.25
N GLY A 396 -10.21 -6.69 1.94
CA GLY A 396 -9.51 -7.95 2.21
C GLY A 396 -9.45 -8.94 1.03
N ASP A 397 -9.95 -8.57 -0.15
CA ASP A 397 -10.00 -9.40 -1.35
C ASP A 397 -9.20 -8.80 -2.52
N TYR A 398 -8.98 -9.57 -3.60
CA TYR A 398 -8.39 -9.06 -4.83
C TYR A 398 -9.23 -7.92 -5.44
N ALA A 399 -8.60 -6.97 -6.12
CA ALA A 399 -9.25 -5.86 -6.82
C ALA A 399 -10.03 -6.36 -8.06
N ARG A 400 -11.29 -6.75 -7.84
CA ARG A 400 -12.18 -7.36 -8.84
C ARG A 400 -13.49 -6.57 -8.98
N PRO A 401 -13.49 -5.39 -9.61
CA PRO A 401 -14.63 -4.46 -9.60
C PRO A 401 -15.94 -5.09 -10.11
N THR A 402 -15.88 -6.01 -11.08
CA THR A 402 -17.04 -6.76 -11.58
C THR A 402 -17.64 -7.70 -10.53
N VAL A 403 -16.79 -8.44 -9.82
CA VAL A 403 -17.17 -9.37 -8.75
C VAL A 403 -17.72 -8.59 -7.56
N HIS A 404 -17.08 -7.47 -7.20
CA HIS A 404 -17.47 -6.66 -6.04
C HIS A 404 -18.75 -5.86 -6.27
N ALA A 405 -18.98 -5.32 -7.48
CA ALA A 405 -20.28 -4.75 -7.84
C ALA A 405 -21.43 -5.76 -7.66
N ARG A 406 -21.19 -7.02 -8.05
CA ARG A 406 -22.14 -8.11 -7.87
C ARG A 406 -22.32 -8.51 -6.40
N ASN A 407 -21.25 -8.50 -5.60
CA ASN A 407 -21.33 -8.77 -4.15
C ASN A 407 -22.12 -7.68 -3.42
N LEU A 408 -21.93 -6.40 -3.78
CA LEU A 408 -22.72 -5.26 -3.29
C LEU A 408 -24.20 -5.42 -3.66
N TRP A 409 -24.52 -5.80 -4.90
CA TRP A 409 -25.89 -6.04 -5.33
C TRP A 409 -26.56 -7.19 -4.57
N HIS A 410 -25.97 -8.38 -4.55
CA HIS A 410 -26.58 -9.54 -3.90
C HIS A 410 -26.75 -9.33 -2.39
N SER A 411 -25.84 -8.61 -1.75
CA SER A 411 -25.96 -8.23 -0.34
C SER A 411 -27.11 -7.23 -0.12
N SER A 412 -27.21 -6.22 -0.98
CA SER A 412 -28.30 -5.23 -0.92
C SER A 412 -29.67 -5.87 -1.15
N LEU A 413 -29.76 -6.79 -2.11
CA LEU A 413 -30.95 -7.59 -2.40
C LEU A 413 -31.36 -8.48 -1.22
N LEU A 414 -30.38 -9.12 -0.56
CA LEU A 414 -30.63 -9.91 0.66
C LEU A 414 -31.21 -9.05 1.77
N MET A 415 -30.59 -7.90 2.05
CA MET A 415 -31.00 -7.02 3.14
C MET A 415 -32.38 -6.41 2.89
N TRP A 416 -32.64 -6.02 1.64
CA TRP A 416 -33.97 -5.57 1.22
C TRP A 416 -35.04 -6.63 1.45
N ASP A 417 -34.85 -7.85 0.93
CA ASP A 417 -35.86 -8.90 1.05
C ASP A 417 -36.08 -9.32 2.50
N ALA A 418 -35.03 -9.36 3.32
CA ALA A 418 -35.14 -9.62 4.76
C ALA A 418 -36.06 -8.60 5.46
N TRP A 419 -36.02 -7.34 5.02
CA TRP A 419 -36.87 -6.26 5.55
C TRP A 419 -38.28 -6.25 4.92
N ALA A 420 -38.36 -6.35 3.59
CA ALA A 420 -39.56 -6.15 2.78
C ALA A 420 -40.61 -7.23 3.02
N VAL A 421 -40.21 -8.49 3.24
CA VAL A 421 -41.19 -9.56 3.56
C VAL A 421 -41.92 -9.36 4.89
N MET A 422 -41.42 -8.45 5.73
CA MET A 422 -42.05 -8.06 6.99
C MET A 422 -42.70 -6.67 6.92
N GLU A 423 -42.67 -6.01 5.76
CA GLU A 423 -43.28 -4.70 5.53
C GLU A 423 -44.49 -4.83 4.59
N PRO A 424 -45.73 -4.67 5.08
CA PRO A 424 -46.92 -4.83 4.24
C PRO A 424 -47.02 -3.88 3.04
N SER A 425 -46.33 -2.74 3.06
CA SER A 425 -46.31 -1.77 1.96
C SER A 425 -45.15 -1.95 0.98
N ALA A 426 -44.32 -2.99 1.12
CA ALA A 426 -43.21 -3.27 0.24
C ALA A 426 -43.34 -4.66 -0.40
N CYS A 427 -42.63 -4.90 -1.51
CA CYS A 427 -42.53 -6.22 -2.13
C CYS A 427 -41.09 -6.73 -2.10
N PRO A 428 -40.88 -8.04 -1.84
CA PRO A 428 -39.59 -8.66 -2.05
C PRO A 428 -39.20 -8.58 -3.53
N ALA A 429 -37.93 -8.29 -3.79
CA ALA A 429 -37.35 -8.19 -5.11
C ALA A 429 -36.79 -9.54 -5.62
N PHE A 430 -36.59 -10.53 -4.73
CA PHE A 430 -36.04 -11.85 -5.09
C PHE A 430 -36.94 -13.02 -4.64
N LEU A 431 -37.38 -13.03 -3.38
CA LEU A 431 -38.24 -14.05 -2.82
C LEU A 431 -39.63 -14.01 -3.46
N GLY A 432 -40.07 -15.17 -3.95
CA GLY A 432 -41.35 -15.29 -4.66
C GLY A 432 -41.32 -14.72 -6.09
N GLN A 433 -40.24 -14.08 -6.52
CA GLN A 433 -40.07 -13.50 -7.85
C GLN A 433 -39.39 -14.49 -8.81
N ASP A 434 -39.62 -14.31 -10.11
CA ASP A 434 -38.83 -14.94 -11.17
C ASP A 434 -37.68 -14.01 -11.57
N TYR A 435 -36.47 -14.33 -11.13
CA TYR A 435 -35.27 -13.58 -11.49
C TYR A 435 -34.47 -14.35 -12.56
N ALA A 436 -34.68 -13.96 -13.83
CA ALA A 436 -34.03 -14.55 -15.00
C ALA A 436 -34.19 -16.09 -15.10
N GLY A 437 -35.37 -16.60 -14.77
CA GLY A 437 -35.68 -18.03 -14.78
C GLY A 437 -35.30 -18.76 -13.48
N PHE A 438 -34.72 -18.06 -12.50
CA PHE A 438 -34.53 -18.59 -11.15
C PHE A 438 -35.70 -18.17 -10.27
N GLN A 439 -36.30 -19.15 -9.59
CA GLN A 439 -37.37 -18.90 -8.63
C GLN A 439 -36.88 -19.28 -7.23
N ALA A 440 -36.97 -18.34 -6.31
CA ALA A 440 -36.76 -18.57 -4.88
C ALA A 440 -38.14 -18.69 -4.18
N PRO A 441 -38.66 -19.90 -3.93
CA PRO A 441 -40.02 -20.05 -3.39
C PRO A 441 -40.20 -19.34 -2.06
N PHE A 442 -41.34 -18.71 -1.86
CA PHE A 442 -41.64 -17.99 -0.62
C PHE A 442 -43.08 -18.26 -0.16
N ASP A 443 -43.22 -18.84 1.03
CA ASP A 443 -44.51 -19.23 1.60
C ASP A 443 -45.11 -18.16 2.55
N GLY A 444 -44.57 -16.94 2.52
CA GLY A 444 -44.89 -15.87 3.46
C GLY A 444 -44.11 -15.97 4.77
N PHE A 445 -44.04 -14.85 5.50
CA PHE A 445 -43.36 -14.78 6.79
C PHE A 445 -44.22 -14.01 7.80
N THR A 446 -44.27 -14.52 9.04
CA THR A 446 -44.86 -13.81 10.16
C THR A 446 -43.92 -13.96 11.34
N PRO A 447 -43.31 -12.87 11.84
CA PRO A 447 -42.28 -12.96 12.86
C PRO A 447 -42.81 -13.56 14.16
N SER A 448 -42.01 -14.44 14.76
CA SER A 448 -42.27 -15.05 16.07
C SER A 448 -41.75 -14.20 17.24
N THR A 449 -40.79 -13.33 16.95
CA THR A 449 -40.24 -12.27 17.80
C THR A 449 -40.86 -10.91 17.45
N ASP A 450 -40.46 -9.83 18.12
CA ASP A 450 -40.83 -8.49 17.67
C ASP A 450 -40.19 -8.16 16.31
N LEU A 451 -40.84 -7.26 15.57
CA LEU A 451 -40.50 -6.97 14.18
C LEU A 451 -39.05 -6.50 14.00
N ALA A 452 -38.56 -5.63 14.89
CA ALA A 452 -37.19 -5.12 14.81
C ALA A 452 -36.19 -6.26 14.99
N THR A 453 -36.35 -7.07 16.04
CA THR A 453 -35.49 -8.23 16.29
C THR A 453 -35.51 -9.22 15.12
N ALA A 454 -36.68 -9.51 14.56
CA ALA A 454 -36.79 -10.44 13.43
C ALA A 454 -36.09 -9.95 12.16
N ARG A 455 -36.15 -8.64 11.88
CA ARG A 455 -35.43 -7.99 10.76
C ARG A 455 -33.91 -8.06 10.98
N ASP A 456 -33.44 -7.69 12.17
CA ASP A 456 -32.03 -7.73 12.52
C ASP A 456 -31.46 -9.16 12.44
N GLU A 457 -32.20 -10.14 12.99
CA GLU A 457 -31.83 -11.57 12.93
C GLU A 457 -31.76 -12.08 11.48
N ALA A 458 -32.70 -11.68 10.61
CA ALA A 458 -32.73 -12.11 9.22
C ALA A 458 -31.57 -11.52 8.41
N ILE A 459 -31.28 -10.23 8.59
CA ILE A 459 -30.14 -9.57 7.93
C ILE A 459 -28.83 -10.19 8.42
N ALA A 460 -28.63 -10.30 9.74
CA ALA A 460 -27.37 -10.77 10.30
C ALA A 460 -27.04 -12.20 9.88
N PHE A 461 -27.99 -13.13 10.01
CA PHE A 461 -27.75 -14.51 9.59
C PHE A 461 -27.61 -14.64 8.07
N GLY A 462 -28.36 -13.86 7.28
CA GLY A 462 -28.24 -13.93 5.83
C GLY A 462 -26.89 -13.38 5.33
N MET A 463 -26.50 -12.20 5.79
CA MET A 463 -25.22 -11.58 5.44
C MET A 463 -24.03 -12.41 5.91
N TYR A 464 -24.06 -12.92 7.14
CA TYR A 464 -23.04 -13.83 7.65
C TYR A 464 -22.79 -15.02 6.71
N ARG A 465 -23.86 -15.70 6.27
CA ARG A 465 -23.73 -16.85 5.35
C ARG A 465 -23.28 -16.46 3.95
N LEU A 466 -23.78 -15.33 3.44
CA LEU A 466 -23.43 -14.85 2.11
C LEU A 466 -21.95 -14.46 2.05
N LEU A 467 -21.47 -13.64 3.00
CA LEU A 467 -20.07 -13.19 3.03
C LEU A 467 -19.10 -14.35 3.28
N GLN A 468 -19.44 -15.29 4.17
CA GLN A 468 -18.66 -16.52 4.35
C GLN A 468 -18.48 -17.31 3.04
N HIS A 469 -19.49 -17.31 2.17
CA HIS A 469 -19.40 -17.96 0.86
C HIS A 469 -18.57 -17.15 -0.14
N ARG A 470 -18.86 -15.85 -0.29
CA ARG A 470 -18.23 -14.99 -1.30
C ARG A 470 -16.73 -14.81 -1.08
N PHE A 471 -16.32 -14.67 0.18
CA PHE A 471 -14.93 -14.35 0.54
C PHE A 471 -14.16 -15.58 1.05
N ALA A 472 -14.66 -16.79 0.80
CA ALA A 472 -14.01 -18.04 1.20
C ALA A 472 -12.60 -18.23 0.61
N ASN A 473 -12.36 -17.64 -0.56
CA ASN A 473 -11.10 -17.74 -1.30
C ASN A 473 -10.34 -16.41 -1.39
N ALA A 474 -10.75 -15.39 -0.60
CA ALA A 474 -10.04 -14.12 -0.56
C ALA A 474 -8.64 -14.30 0.06
N PRO A 475 -7.64 -13.48 -0.32
CA PRO A 475 -6.32 -13.45 0.32
C PRO A 475 -6.38 -13.37 1.84
N GLN A 476 -7.26 -12.51 2.38
CA GLN A 476 -7.43 -12.34 3.83
C GLN A 476 -8.57 -13.18 4.43
N ALA A 477 -8.99 -14.27 3.77
CA ALA A 477 -10.16 -15.05 4.22
C ALA A 477 -10.10 -15.45 5.70
N GLY A 478 -8.94 -15.84 6.25
CA GLY A 478 -8.81 -16.20 7.66
C GLY A 478 -9.21 -15.08 8.63
N ASN A 479 -8.78 -13.86 8.32
CA ASN A 479 -9.08 -12.65 9.09
C ASN A 479 -10.55 -12.26 8.93
N LEU A 480 -11.05 -12.27 7.69
CA LEU A 480 -12.45 -11.96 7.40
C LEU A 480 -13.42 -12.92 8.12
N MET A 481 -13.17 -14.23 8.07
CA MET A 481 -14.01 -15.19 8.80
C MET A 481 -13.99 -14.96 10.32
N THR A 482 -12.84 -14.57 10.86
CA THR A 482 -12.71 -14.21 12.29
C THR A 482 -13.53 -12.97 12.61
N GLY A 483 -13.44 -11.91 11.80
CA GLY A 483 -14.24 -10.69 11.95
C GLY A 483 -15.74 -10.97 11.91
N TYR A 484 -16.20 -11.83 10.99
CA TYR A 484 -17.61 -12.24 10.91
C TYR A 484 -18.07 -12.97 12.18
N ASP A 485 -17.27 -13.91 12.69
CA ASP A 485 -17.60 -14.67 13.89
C ASP A 485 -17.62 -13.76 15.14
N VAL A 486 -16.66 -12.85 15.26
CA VAL A 486 -16.58 -11.86 16.34
C VAL A 486 -17.78 -10.91 16.30
N HIS A 487 -18.17 -10.44 15.11
CA HIS A 487 -19.33 -9.57 14.97
C HIS A 487 -20.63 -10.30 15.38
N MET A 488 -20.81 -11.55 14.96
CA MET A 488 -21.95 -12.38 15.38
C MET A 488 -21.98 -12.64 16.90
N ASP A 489 -20.83 -12.90 17.53
CA ASP A 489 -20.73 -13.07 18.99
C ASP A 489 -21.04 -11.78 19.74
N THR A 490 -20.58 -10.63 19.22
CA THR A 490 -20.87 -9.29 19.75
C THR A 490 -22.38 -9.01 19.74
N LEU A 491 -23.08 -9.41 18.69
CA LEU A 491 -24.54 -9.33 18.57
C LEU A 491 -25.28 -10.37 19.44
N GLY A 492 -24.55 -11.33 20.04
CA GLY A 492 -25.11 -12.39 20.89
C GLY A 492 -25.77 -13.54 20.12
N TYR A 493 -25.37 -13.76 18.87
CA TYR A 493 -25.96 -14.77 17.98
C TYR A 493 -25.15 -16.07 17.93
N ASP A 494 -25.84 -17.22 17.96
CA ASP A 494 -25.20 -18.54 17.81
C ASP A 494 -25.00 -18.86 16.33
N VAL A 495 -23.75 -18.72 15.87
CA VAL A 495 -23.33 -19.03 14.50
C VAL A 495 -23.55 -20.50 14.10
N ASN A 496 -23.77 -21.41 15.04
CA ASN A 496 -24.10 -22.82 14.73
C ASN A 496 -25.56 -23.03 14.32
N PHE A 497 -26.41 -22.00 14.44
CA PHE A 497 -27.78 -22.06 13.97
C PHE A 497 -27.84 -21.97 12.43
N THR A 498 -28.18 -23.10 11.80
CA THR A 498 -28.17 -23.28 10.33
C THR A 498 -29.53 -23.67 9.74
N SER A 499 -30.61 -23.61 10.53
CA SER A 499 -31.95 -23.90 10.03
C SER A 499 -32.31 -22.92 8.91
N THR A 500 -32.92 -23.42 7.84
CA THR A 500 -33.55 -22.62 6.77
C THR A 500 -35.07 -22.71 6.81
N ASP A 501 -35.63 -23.43 7.80
CA ASP A 501 -37.08 -23.55 8.00
C ASP A 501 -37.59 -22.33 8.76
N TYR A 502 -38.06 -21.34 8.01
CA TYR A 502 -38.64 -20.10 8.52
C TYR A 502 -40.16 -20.19 8.77
N SER A 503 -40.79 -21.36 8.57
CA SER A 503 -42.25 -21.53 8.64
C SER A 503 -42.87 -21.20 10.00
N LEU A 504 -42.05 -21.16 11.05
CA LEU A 504 -42.44 -20.78 12.41
C LEU A 504 -42.16 -19.31 12.75
N GLY A 505 -41.68 -18.50 11.80
CA GLY A 505 -41.41 -17.08 12.01
C GLY A 505 -40.07 -16.75 12.66
N ASP A 506 -39.06 -17.62 12.53
CA ASP A 506 -37.71 -17.38 13.06
C ASP A 506 -36.90 -16.56 12.04
N GLY A 507 -36.51 -15.33 12.41
CA GLY A 507 -35.80 -14.40 11.52
C GLY A 507 -34.45 -14.96 11.07
N ARG A 508 -33.73 -15.63 11.97
CA ARG A 508 -32.44 -16.27 11.68
C ARG A 508 -32.57 -17.34 10.61
N ALA A 509 -33.68 -18.09 10.63
CA ALA A 509 -33.95 -19.13 9.65
C ALA A 509 -34.32 -18.56 8.28
N LEU A 510 -35.03 -17.42 8.25
CA LEU A 510 -35.28 -16.67 7.03
C LEU A 510 -33.97 -16.14 6.43
N GLY A 511 -33.08 -15.56 7.25
CA GLY A 511 -31.76 -15.10 6.82
C GLY A 511 -30.91 -16.21 6.18
N ASN A 512 -30.78 -17.35 6.88
CA ASN A 512 -30.09 -18.52 6.34
C ASN A 512 -30.72 -19.01 5.01
N TYR A 513 -32.06 -18.96 4.88
CA TYR A 513 -32.76 -19.34 3.66
C TYR A 513 -32.46 -18.38 2.50
N LEU A 514 -32.53 -17.07 2.74
CA LEU A 514 -32.18 -16.03 1.77
C LEU A 514 -30.78 -16.20 1.22
N ALA A 515 -29.78 -16.36 2.11
CA ALA A 515 -28.41 -16.59 1.71
C ALA A 515 -28.26 -17.86 0.89
N TRP A 516 -28.92 -18.95 1.29
CA TRP A 516 -28.90 -20.20 0.53
C TRP A 516 -29.46 -20.04 -0.89
N GLN A 517 -30.56 -19.30 -1.05
CA GLN A 517 -31.16 -19.04 -2.37
C GLN A 517 -30.28 -18.14 -3.24
N LEU A 518 -29.70 -17.07 -2.68
CA LEU A 518 -28.81 -16.16 -3.42
C LEU A 518 -27.48 -16.81 -3.82
N ILE A 519 -26.93 -17.68 -2.97
CA ILE A 519 -25.76 -18.51 -3.31
C ILE A 519 -26.12 -19.44 -4.48
N ALA A 520 -27.29 -20.10 -4.42
CA ALA A 520 -27.73 -20.99 -5.49
C ALA A 520 -27.95 -20.25 -6.82
N PHE A 521 -28.56 -19.06 -6.79
CA PHE A 521 -28.69 -18.19 -7.95
C PHE A 521 -27.31 -17.79 -8.51
N GLY A 522 -26.39 -17.38 -7.64
CA GLY A 522 -25.06 -16.92 -8.04
C GLY A 522 -24.23 -17.96 -8.79
N LEU A 523 -24.44 -19.25 -8.53
CA LEU A 523 -23.75 -20.33 -9.24
C LEU A 523 -24.23 -20.54 -10.69
N GLN A 524 -25.33 -19.91 -11.10
CA GLN A 524 -25.91 -20.05 -12.44
C GLN A 524 -26.18 -18.72 -13.16
N ASP A 525 -25.81 -17.58 -12.58
CA ASP A 525 -26.12 -16.25 -13.11
C ASP A 525 -25.23 -15.80 -14.28
N GLY A 526 -24.28 -16.64 -14.72
CA GLY A 526 -23.35 -16.35 -15.80
C GLY A 526 -21.96 -15.87 -15.36
N SER A 527 -21.73 -15.63 -14.05
CA SER A 527 -20.45 -15.13 -13.52
C SER A 527 -19.31 -16.15 -13.52
N ASN A 528 -19.62 -17.44 -13.69
CA ASN A 528 -18.66 -18.55 -13.57
C ASN A 528 -17.97 -18.65 -12.19
N GLU A 529 -18.66 -18.21 -11.13
CA GLU A 529 -18.18 -18.22 -9.74
C GLU A 529 -17.57 -19.55 -9.27
N GLN A 530 -18.17 -20.69 -9.64
CA GLN A 530 -17.68 -22.02 -9.25
C GLN A 530 -16.23 -22.34 -9.71
N ASN A 531 -15.74 -21.60 -10.72
CA ASN A 531 -14.39 -21.70 -11.26
C ASN A 531 -13.59 -20.42 -11.00
N ASP A 532 -13.89 -19.71 -9.91
CA ASP A 532 -13.24 -18.44 -9.52
C ASP A 532 -13.26 -17.39 -10.63
N TYR A 533 -14.42 -17.26 -11.29
CA TYR A 533 -14.70 -16.24 -12.32
C TYR A 533 -13.75 -16.29 -13.54
N ALA A 534 -13.07 -17.43 -13.74
CA ALA A 534 -12.07 -17.59 -14.79
C ALA A 534 -12.65 -17.41 -16.21
N ASN A 535 -11.81 -16.91 -17.11
CA ASN A 535 -12.10 -16.71 -18.53
C ASN A 535 -12.41 -18.03 -19.23
N THR A 536 -13.45 -18.08 -20.08
CA THR A 536 -13.85 -19.32 -20.76
C THR A 536 -13.55 -19.32 -22.26
N SER A 537 -13.40 -18.15 -22.87
CA SER A 537 -13.26 -17.98 -24.32
C SER A 537 -12.27 -16.89 -24.74
N TYR A 538 -12.15 -15.79 -24.00
CA TYR A 538 -11.28 -14.68 -24.36
C TYR A 538 -9.81 -15.09 -24.34
N THR A 539 -9.07 -14.61 -25.34
CA THR A 539 -7.60 -14.69 -25.40
C THR A 539 -7.06 -13.41 -26.05
N PRO A 540 -6.04 -12.76 -25.46
CA PRO A 540 -5.46 -11.57 -26.04
C PRO A 540 -4.76 -11.89 -27.35
N ILE A 541 -4.88 -11.01 -28.35
CA ILE A 541 -4.17 -11.16 -29.63
C ILE A 541 -2.75 -10.63 -29.54
N ASN A 542 -2.53 -9.56 -28.76
CA ASN A 542 -1.22 -8.96 -28.59
C ASN A 542 -0.38 -9.78 -27.60
N PRO A 543 0.88 -10.10 -27.93
CA PRO A 543 1.85 -10.59 -26.95
C PRO A 543 2.01 -9.59 -25.80
N PRO A 544 2.30 -10.07 -24.58
CA PRO A 544 2.51 -9.17 -23.44
C PRO A 544 3.60 -8.13 -23.71
N LEU A 545 3.38 -6.89 -23.25
CA LEU A 545 4.38 -5.83 -23.20
C LEU A 545 5.17 -5.97 -21.90
N ILE A 546 6.50 -6.10 -21.99
CA ILE A 546 7.38 -6.05 -20.81
C ILE A 546 7.67 -4.59 -20.52
N VAL A 547 7.18 -4.07 -19.39
CA VAL A 547 7.16 -2.62 -19.16
C VAL A 547 8.56 -2.04 -18.97
N ASP A 548 9.48 -2.77 -18.33
CA ASP A 548 10.86 -2.33 -18.09
C ASP A 548 11.70 -2.22 -19.37
N LEU A 549 11.23 -2.79 -20.49
CA LEU A 549 11.90 -2.67 -21.76
C LEU A 549 11.30 -1.51 -22.58
N PRO A 550 12.13 -0.60 -23.12
CA PRO A 550 11.65 0.45 -23.98
C PRO A 550 11.11 -0.12 -25.30
N GLY A 551 10.02 0.47 -25.77
CA GLY A 551 9.38 0.17 -27.05
C GLY A 551 8.15 -0.72 -26.93
N ASN A 552 7.55 -1.02 -28.08
CA ASN A 552 6.44 -1.97 -28.19
C ASN A 552 6.45 -2.66 -29.56
N ALA A 553 7.63 -3.09 -30.02
CA ALA A 553 7.80 -3.75 -31.31
C ALA A 553 7.00 -5.07 -31.48
N THR A 554 6.46 -5.62 -30.39
CA THR A 554 5.68 -6.88 -30.39
C THR A 554 4.18 -6.69 -30.58
N VAL A 555 3.67 -5.46 -30.51
CA VAL A 555 2.24 -5.18 -30.73
C VAL A 555 1.82 -5.61 -32.13
N LEU A 556 0.79 -6.44 -32.23
CA LEU A 556 0.28 -6.95 -33.51
C LEU A 556 -0.85 -6.07 -34.03
N ASP A 557 -1.67 -5.54 -33.14
CA ASP A 557 -2.79 -4.66 -33.43
C ASP A 557 -2.94 -3.59 -32.35
N MET A 558 -2.67 -2.33 -32.71
CA MET A 558 -2.78 -1.19 -31.77
C MET A 558 -4.23 -0.91 -31.34
N ASN A 559 -5.23 -1.47 -32.02
CA ASN A 559 -6.62 -1.32 -31.60
C ASN A 559 -7.04 -2.33 -30.54
N ARG A 560 -6.14 -3.25 -30.15
CA ARG A 560 -6.45 -4.36 -29.27
C ARG A 560 -5.69 -4.27 -27.95
N TRP A 561 -6.32 -4.73 -26.86
CA TRP A 561 -5.69 -4.75 -25.55
C TRP A 561 -4.43 -5.61 -25.56
N GLN A 562 -3.47 -5.21 -24.75
CA GLN A 562 -2.19 -5.88 -24.61
C GLN A 562 -1.94 -6.12 -23.12
N PRO A 563 -1.73 -7.39 -22.70
CA PRO A 563 -1.33 -7.69 -21.34
C PRO A 563 0.01 -7.03 -21.00
N LEU A 564 0.21 -6.65 -19.74
CA LEU A 564 1.48 -6.11 -19.27
C LEU A 564 2.23 -7.18 -18.46
N THR A 565 3.54 -7.25 -18.65
CA THR A 565 4.46 -8.05 -17.84
C THR A 565 5.25 -7.11 -16.94
N LEU A 566 5.18 -7.37 -15.63
CA LEU A 566 5.88 -6.63 -14.57
C LEU A 566 6.69 -7.62 -13.72
N ASP A 567 7.77 -7.17 -13.09
CA ASP A 567 8.56 -8.01 -12.16
C ASP A 567 7.71 -8.57 -11.00
N LEU A 568 6.79 -7.76 -10.50
CA LEU A 568 5.79 -8.13 -9.51
C LEU A 568 4.49 -7.39 -9.82
N PHE A 569 3.38 -8.13 -9.97
CA PHE A 569 2.06 -7.53 -10.07
C PHE A 569 1.40 -7.52 -8.69
N ILE A 570 1.13 -6.33 -8.17
CA ILE A 570 0.30 -6.12 -6.97
C ILE A 570 -0.96 -5.42 -7.45
N ASP A 571 -2.12 -5.97 -7.14
CA ASP A 571 -3.38 -5.34 -7.53
C ASP A 571 -3.67 -4.06 -6.75
N GLN A 572 -4.78 -3.39 -7.08
CA GLN A 572 -5.11 -2.12 -6.44
C GLN A 572 -5.26 -2.29 -4.93
N SER A 573 -5.87 -3.39 -4.47
CA SER A 573 -6.08 -3.74 -3.06
C SER A 573 -4.82 -4.29 -2.36
N GLY A 574 -3.62 -4.09 -2.93
CA GLY A 574 -2.36 -4.47 -2.29
C GLY A 574 -2.02 -5.96 -2.33
N ASN A 575 -2.75 -6.79 -3.07
CA ASN A 575 -2.52 -8.24 -3.11
C ASN A 575 -1.60 -8.65 -4.26
N PRO A 576 -0.52 -9.42 -4.00
CA PRO A 576 0.33 -9.94 -5.08
C PRO A 576 -0.43 -10.98 -5.91
N ILE A 577 -0.53 -10.76 -7.22
CA ILE A 577 -1.14 -11.73 -8.14
C ILE A 577 -0.06 -12.72 -8.61
N PRO A 578 -0.30 -14.04 -8.53
CA PRO A 578 0.66 -15.03 -9.02
C PRO A 578 0.91 -14.91 -10.54
N GLY A 579 2.17 -14.63 -10.88
CA GLY A 579 2.63 -14.49 -12.27
C GLY A 579 2.90 -13.05 -12.65
N GLU A 580 3.84 -12.86 -13.58
CA GLU A 580 4.29 -11.54 -14.02
C GLU A 580 3.31 -10.88 -15.00
N THR A 581 2.35 -11.64 -15.56
CA THR A 581 1.39 -11.17 -16.59
C THR A 581 -0.04 -11.59 -16.24
N PRO A 582 -0.84 -10.73 -15.58
CA PRO A 582 -2.23 -11.06 -15.25
C PRO A 582 -3.09 -11.24 -16.51
N GLU A 583 -4.07 -12.15 -16.45
CA GLU A 583 -5.06 -12.32 -17.49
C GLU A 583 -6.06 -11.16 -17.54
N PHE A 584 -6.83 -11.06 -18.64
CA PHE A 584 -7.92 -10.10 -18.72
C PHE A 584 -8.95 -10.41 -17.63
N LEU A 585 -9.26 -9.43 -16.78
CA LEU A 585 -10.27 -9.57 -15.74
C LEU A 585 -11.69 -9.50 -16.33
N SER A 586 -12.42 -10.62 -16.29
CA SER A 586 -13.85 -10.73 -16.63
C SER A 586 -14.30 -10.21 -18.02
N PRO A 587 -13.59 -10.45 -19.14
CA PRO A 587 -13.97 -9.98 -20.49
C PRO A 587 -15.33 -10.52 -20.97
N GLU A 588 -15.91 -11.48 -20.26
CA GLU A 588 -17.16 -12.16 -20.60
C GLU A 588 -18.33 -11.70 -19.70
N TRP A 589 -18.11 -10.69 -18.84
CA TRP A 589 -19.07 -10.29 -17.80
C TRP A 589 -20.42 -9.79 -18.32
N GLY A 590 -20.51 -9.39 -19.60
CA GLY A 590 -21.80 -9.11 -20.24
C GLY A 590 -22.76 -10.31 -20.27
N GLN A 591 -22.29 -11.52 -19.97
CA GLN A 591 -23.14 -12.71 -19.79
C GLN A 591 -23.80 -12.81 -18.41
N VAL A 592 -23.34 -12.03 -17.43
CA VAL A 592 -23.90 -12.04 -16.08
C VAL A 592 -25.31 -11.46 -16.12
N THR A 593 -26.22 -12.11 -15.41
CA THR A 593 -27.63 -11.71 -15.31
C THR A 593 -27.74 -10.29 -14.75
N SER A 594 -28.30 -9.37 -15.54
CA SER A 594 -28.53 -7.97 -15.16
C SER A 594 -29.74 -7.80 -14.23
N TRP A 595 -29.89 -6.64 -13.63
CA TRP A 595 -31.10 -6.22 -12.93
C TRP A 595 -32.06 -5.52 -13.88
N ALA A 596 -31.78 -4.31 -14.34
CA ALA A 596 -32.69 -3.49 -15.13
C ALA A 596 -32.48 -3.58 -16.65
N LEU A 597 -31.32 -4.06 -17.11
CA LEU A 597 -30.98 -4.09 -18.53
C LEU A 597 -31.86 -5.08 -19.31
N THR A 598 -32.39 -4.66 -20.47
CA THR A 598 -33.34 -5.42 -21.29
C THR A 598 -32.75 -5.82 -22.66
N ASP A 599 -33.51 -6.61 -23.43
CA ASP A 599 -33.17 -6.92 -24.82
C ASP A 599 -33.18 -5.67 -25.73
N ALA A 600 -33.84 -4.57 -25.33
CA ALA A 600 -33.85 -3.32 -26.10
C ALA A 600 -32.51 -2.58 -26.01
N ASP A 601 -31.80 -2.74 -24.89
CA ASP A 601 -30.49 -2.14 -24.64
C ASP A 601 -29.35 -2.98 -25.22
N LEU A 602 -29.64 -4.23 -25.59
CA LEU A 602 -28.67 -5.25 -25.96
C LEU A 602 -28.28 -5.20 -27.44
N THR A 603 -26.98 -5.09 -27.69
CA THR A 603 -26.36 -5.45 -28.97
C THR A 603 -25.49 -6.70 -28.80
N SER A 604 -25.78 -7.74 -29.58
CA SER A 604 -25.02 -9.00 -29.59
C SER A 604 -23.98 -9.04 -30.70
N TYR A 605 -22.75 -9.40 -30.33
CA TYR A 605 -21.64 -9.61 -31.24
C TYR A 605 -21.07 -11.02 -31.13
N THR A 606 -20.31 -11.49 -32.13
CA THR A 606 -19.70 -12.82 -32.09
C THR A 606 -18.26 -12.79 -32.55
N ARG A 607 -17.35 -13.29 -31.71
CA ARG A 607 -15.93 -13.49 -32.04
C ARG A 607 -15.50 -14.88 -31.59
N ASN A 608 -14.84 -15.62 -32.49
CA ASN A 608 -14.31 -16.96 -32.23
C ASN A 608 -15.32 -17.97 -31.65
N GLY A 609 -16.61 -17.82 -31.98
CA GLY A 609 -17.66 -18.74 -31.54
C GLY A 609 -18.26 -18.42 -30.18
N PHE A 610 -17.84 -17.33 -29.53
CA PHE A 610 -18.46 -16.78 -28.32
C PHE A 610 -19.27 -15.53 -28.67
N GLU A 611 -20.46 -15.43 -28.06
CA GLU A 611 -21.34 -14.27 -28.18
C GLU A 611 -21.01 -13.26 -27.08
N TYR A 612 -20.64 -12.04 -27.44
CA TYR A 612 -20.47 -10.94 -26.50
C TYR A 612 -21.77 -10.13 -26.47
N LYS A 613 -22.35 -10.00 -25.28
CA LYS A 613 -23.52 -9.15 -25.02
C LYS A 613 -23.03 -7.78 -24.57
N VAL A 614 -23.43 -6.74 -25.30
CA VAL A 614 -23.05 -5.34 -25.03
C VAL A 614 -24.34 -4.55 -24.81
N TYR A 615 -24.66 -4.25 -23.56
CA TYR A 615 -25.80 -3.43 -23.17
C TYR A 615 -25.41 -1.95 -23.20
N HIS A 616 -26.36 -1.08 -23.55
CA HIS A 616 -26.14 0.36 -23.80
C HIS A 616 -24.90 0.61 -24.69
N ASP A 617 -24.81 -0.12 -25.81
CA ASP A 617 -23.63 -0.11 -26.65
C ASP A 617 -23.32 1.30 -27.20
N PRO A 618 -22.18 1.90 -26.81
CA PRO A 618 -21.81 3.26 -27.25
C PRO A 618 -21.34 3.30 -28.72
N GLY A 619 -21.18 2.14 -29.37
CA GLY A 619 -20.63 2.00 -30.70
C GLY A 619 -19.09 1.94 -30.71
N GLU A 620 -18.53 1.81 -31.91
CA GLU A 620 -17.09 1.59 -32.13
C GLU A 620 -16.23 2.76 -31.60
N PRO A 621 -15.16 2.49 -30.84
CA PRO A 621 -14.25 3.52 -30.35
C PRO A 621 -13.44 4.15 -31.48
N ALA A 622 -12.64 5.18 -31.17
CA ALA A 622 -11.62 5.64 -32.09
C ALA A 622 -10.62 4.51 -32.39
N LEU A 623 -10.24 4.34 -33.66
CA LEU A 623 -9.35 3.29 -34.13
C LEU A 623 -8.14 3.87 -34.83
N HIS A 624 -6.97 3.29 -34.56
CA HIS A 624 -5.74 3.51 -35.27
C HIS A 624 -5.74 2.87 -36.67
N ASP A 625 -5.25 3.61 -37.66
CA ASP A 625 -4.87 3.10 -38.99
C ASP A 625 -3.45 3.56 -39.33
N MET A 626 -2.61 2.65 -39.82
CA MET A 626 -1.22 2.91 -40.22
C MET A 626 -1.07 4.02 -41.26
N ASN A 627 -2.10 4.29 -42.07
CA ASN A 627 -2.09 5.35 -43.09
C ASN A 627 -2.67 6.69 -42.57
N GLY A 628 -3.10 6.75 -41.31
CA GLY A 628 -3.73 7.95 -40.72
C GLY A 628 -5.13 8.25 -41.26
N LEU A 629 -5.89 7.22 -41.65
CA LEU A 629 -7.26 7.35 -42.18
C LEU A 629 -8.31 6.97 -41.14
N GLY A 630 -9.59 7.18 -41.46
CA GLY A 630 -10.69 6.81 -40.55
C GLY A 630 -10.75 7.74 -39.34
N THR A 631 -10.79 7.16 -38.15
CA THR A 631 -10.78 7.86 -36.85
C THR A 631 -9.39 7.89 -36.20
N SER A 632 -8.33 7.60 -36.98
CA SER A 632 -6.95 7.53 -36.49
C SER A 632 -6.47 8.87 -35.92
N ASP A 633 -6.95 10.00 -36.44
CA ASP A 633 -6.68 11.32 -35.87
C ASP A 633 -7.23 11.47 -34.44
N ILE A 634 -8.46 11.01 -34.18
CA ILE A 634 -9.07 11.00 -32.84
C ILE A 634 -8.33 10.03 -31.91
N TYR A 635 -7.95 8.85 -32.40
CA TYR A 635 -7.17 7.88 -31.62
C TYR A 635 -5.83 8.46 -31.19
N VAL A 636 -5.11 9.08 -32.12
CA VAL A 636 -3.80 9.70 -31.89
C VAL A 636 -3.95 10.89 -30.95
N ASP A 637 -4.95 11.76 -31.15
CA ASP A 637 -5.21 12.93 -30.32
C ASP A 637 -5.53 12.56 -28.87
N GLY A 638 -6.47 11.63 -28.65
CA GLY A 638 -6.86 11.22 -27.30
C GLY A 638 -5.74 10.58 -26.50
N HIS A 639 -4.93 9.72 -27.12
CA HIS A 639 -3.74 9.16 -26.46
C HIS A 639 -2.64 10.19 -26.25
N SER A 640 -2.44 11.12 -27.19
CA SER A 640 -1.46 12.19 -27.02
C SER A 640 -1.86 13.13 -25.87
N MET A 641 -3.15 13.41 -25.69
CA MET A 641 -3.65 14.21 -24.56
C MET A 641 -3.29 13.60 -23.21
N VAL A 642 -3.35 12.26 -23.08
CA VAL A 642 -2.91 11.55 -21.87
C VAL A 642 -1.43 11.82 -21.57
N ALA A 643 -0.57 11.76 -22.59
CA ALA A 643 0.84 12.11 -22.44
C ALA A 643 1.04 13.59 -22.08
N LEU A 644 0.23 14.51 -22.63
CA LEU A 644 0.28 15.94 -22.28
C LEU A 644 -0.08 16.19 -20.81
N TRP A 645 -1.10 15.51 -20.29
CA TRP A 645 -1.55 15.68 -18.91
C TRP A 645 -0.58 15.06 -17.90
N SER A 646 0.14 14.01 -18.30
CA SER A 646 1.29 13.50 -17.51
C SER A 646 2.34 14.60 -17.27
N GLY A 647 2.50 15.55 -18.20
CA GLY A 647 3.38 16.71 -18.05
C GLY A 647 2.90 17.78 -17.06
N MET A 648 1.75 17.60 -16.40
CA MET A 648 1.15 18.54 -15.45
C MET A 648 1.24 18.06 -13.99
N LEU A 649 1.86 16.90 -13.75
CA LEU A 649 1.91 16.26 -12.43
C LEU A 649 2.97 16.85 -11.49
N ASP A 650 3.79 17.79 -11.95
CA ASP A 650 4.83 18.42 -11.13
C ASP A 650 4.22 19.45 -10.16
N PRO A 651 4.30 19.23 -8.83
CA PRO A 651 3.78 20.19 -7.85
C PRO A 651 4.56 21.51 -7.83
N THR A 652 5.76 21.54 -8.41
CA THR A 652 6.68 22.69 -8.36
C THR A 652 6.62 23.60 -9.59
N ASP A 653 5.74 23.31 -10.56
CA ASP A 653 5.67 24.08 -11.81
C ASP A 653 5.11 25.51 -11.65
N GLY A 654 4.62 25.84 -10.46
CA GLY A 654 4.14 27.17 -10.07
C GLY A 654 2.75 27.52 -10.57
N VAL A 655 2.01 26.57 -11.16
CA VAL A 655 0.63 26.77 -11.61
C VAL A 655 -0.34 26.39 -10.49
N MET A 656 -1.19 27.33 -10.12
CA MET A 656 -2.22 27.15 -9.10
C MET A 656 -3.61 27.07 -9.75
N TRP A 657 -4.45 26.14 -9.31
CA TRP A 657 -5.85 26.04 -9.71
C TRP A 657 -6.79 26.35 -8.54
N ASP A 658 -7.91 26.98 -8.85
CA ASP A 658 -9.04 27.04 -7.93
C ASP A 658 -9.86 25.76 -8.11
N ILE A 659 -9.76 24.84 -7.14
CA ILE A 659 -10.45 23.55 -7.15
C ILE A 659 -11.77 23.58 -6.37
N SER A 660 -12.22 24.75 -5.94
CA SER A 660 -13.49 24.89 -5.23
C SER A 660 -14.69 24.68 -6.16
N PRO A 661 -15.89 24.42 -5.59
CA PRO A 661 -17.12 24.42 -6.37
C PRO A 661 -17.42 25.77 -7.03
N ALA A 662 -16.74 26.87 -6.65
CA ALA A 662 -16.90 28.16 -7.33
C ALA A 662 -16.42 28.13 -8.79
N SER A 663 -15.44 27.27 -9.10
CA SER A 663 -14.76 27.22 -10.39
C SER A 663 -14.94 25.88 -11.11
N ILE A 664 -15.12 24.79 -10.39
CA ILE A 664 -15.28 23.43 -10.94
C ILE A 664 -16.72 22.94 -10.72
N GLY A 665 -17.28 22.24 -11.71
CA GLY A 665 -18.60 21.61 -11.64
C GLY A 665 -19.73 22.38 -12.34
N ASN A 666 -20.97 22.05 -12.00
CA ASN A 666 -22.20 22.63 -12.56
C ASN A 666 -22.38 22.35 -14.06
N ARG A 667 -22.27 21.08 -14.44
CA ARG A 667 -22.43 20.61 -15.83
C ARG A 667 -23.71 19.79 -16.00
N ASP A 668 -24.49 20.18 -17.01
CA ASP A 668 -25.77 19.51 -17.32
C ASP A 668 -25.73 18.66 -18.59
N THR A 669 -24.76 18.86 -19.49
CA THR A 669 -24.72 18.16 -20.78
C THR A 669 -23.32 17.71 -21.17
N TYR A 670 -23.28 16.63 -21.94
CA TYR A 670 -22.07 16.04 -22.50
C TYR A 670 -22.09 16.03 -24.03
N PRO A 671 -20.92 16.09 -24.70
CA PRO A 671 -20.84 15.76 -26.11
C PRO A 671 -21.27 14.30 -26.34
N THR A 672 -21.97 14.04 -27.44
CA THR A 672 -22.62 12.73 -27.70
C THR A 672 -22.07 11.98 -28.91
N THR A 673 -21.07 12.53 -29.61
CA THR A 673 -20.43 11.85 -30.75
C THR A 673 -18.93 11.79 -30.57
N LEU A 674 -18.31 10.75 -31.13
CA LEU A 674 -16.87 10.51 -31.06
C LEU A 674 -16.03 11.74 -31.48
N GLU A 675 -16.46 12.47 -32.52
CA GLU A 675 -15.77 13.67 -33.02
C GLU A 675 -15.88 14.88 -32.09
N THR A 676 -16.82 14.86 -31.14
CA THR A 676 -17.09 15.99 -30.24
C THR A 676 -16.65 15.74 -28.80
N TYR A 677 -16.29 14.50 -28.44
CA TYR A 677 -15.87 14.17 -27.06
C TYR A 677 -14.69 15.03 -26.56
N ALA A 678 -13.70 15.31 -27.42
CA ALA A 678 -12.55 16.16 -27.07
C ALA A 678 -12.95 17.58 -26.63
N THR A 679 -14.12 18.09 -27.05
CA THR A 679 -14.57 19.46 -26.70
C THR A 679 -14.89 19.64 -25.21
N LEU A 680 -14.99 18.54 -24.46
CA LEU A 680 -15.19 18.57 -23.01
C LEU A 680 -13.91 18.95 -22.26
N TYR A 681 -12.72 18.81 -22.86
CA TYR A 681 -11.43 18.91 -22.17
C TYR A 681 -10.59 20.09 -22.65
N ASP A 682 -9.75 20.61 -21.78
CA ASP A 682 -8.65 21.50 -22.18
C ASP A 682 -7.34 20.70 -22.22
N ALA A 683 -6.97 20.25 -23.42
CA ALA A 683 -5.76 19.46 -23.63
C ALA A 683 -4.47 20.21 -23.25
N THR A 684 -4.47 21.55 -23.28
CA THR A 684 -3.27 22.37 -23.02
C THR A 684 -3.13 22.74 -21.56
N ASN A 685 -4.23 23.10 -20.89
CA ASN A 685 -4.20 23.58 -19.51
C ASN A 685 -4.72 22.57 -18.50
N GLY A 686 -5.20 21.40 -18.92
CA GLY A 686 -5.74 20.37 -18.04
C GLY A 686 -7.21 20.59 -17.69
N GLY A 687 -7.85 19.51 -17.23
CA GLY A 687 -9.21 19.50 -16.72
C GLY A 687 -10.30 19.60 -17.79
N SER A 688 -11.52 19.76 -17.31
CA SER A 688 -12.73 19.95 -18.12
C SER A 688 -13.39 21.26 -17.72
N PRO A 689 -13.10 22.37 -18.44
CA PRO A 689 -13.63 23.70 -18.10
C PRO A 689 -15.15 23.68 -17.91
N SER A 690 -15.60 24.30 -16.82
CA SER A 690 -16.99 24.25 -16.36
C SER A 690 -17.46 25.59 -15.83
N LEU A 691 -18.76 25.70 -15.53
CA LEU A 691 -19.34 26.96 -15.04
C LEU A 691 -19.06 27.21 -13.56
N GLY A 692 -18.93 26.15 -12.77
CA GLY A 692 -18.92 26.23 -11.31
C GLY A 692 -20.25 26.69 -10.72
N HIS A 693 -20.37 26.56 -9.41
CA HIS A 693 -21.46 27.03 -8.57
C HIS A 693 -21.06 28.33 -7.87
N SER A 694 -21.69 29.45 -8.22
CA SER A 694 -21.36 30.73 -7.56
C SER A 694 -21.86 30.86 -6.11
N ILE A 695 -22.90 30.09 -5.73
CA ILE A 695 -23.58 30.18 -4.43
C ILE A 695 -23.92 28.77 -3.95
N ASN A 696 -23.63 28.48 -2.68
CA ASN A 696 -24.10 27.27 -2.00
C ASN A 696 -25.61 27.43 -1.68
N PRO A 697 -26.48 26.55 -2.20
CA PRO A 697 -27.93 26.70 -2.06
C PRO A 697 -28.42 26.53 -0.61
N SER A 698 -27.72 25.73 0.20
CA SER A 698 -28.06 25.43 1.58
C SER A 698 -27.71 26.57 2.53
N THR A 699 -26.60 27.28 2.30
CA THR A 699 -26.15 28.38 3.16
C THR A 699 -26.48 29.77 2.61
N GLY A 700 -26.76 29.89 1.31
CA GLY A 700 -26.99 31.16 0.61
C GLY A 700 -25.72 32.02 0.47
N SER A 701 -24.54 31.49 0.80
CA SER A 701 -23.25 32.16 0.71
C SER A 701 -22.49 31.73 -0.56
N ALA A 702 -21.57 32.57 -1.04
CA ALA A 702 -20.69 32.19 -2.14
C ALA A 702 -19.70 31.09 -1.68
N TYR A 703 -19.36 30.15 -2.56
CA TYR A 703 -18.27 29.22 -2.30
C TYR A 703 -16.94 29.98 -2.20
N THR A 704 -16.10 29.57 -1.27
CA THR A 704 -14.78 30.17 -1.08
C THR A 704 -13.80 29.55 -2.07
N LEU A 705 -12.93 30.37 -2.67
CA LEU A 705 -11.89 29.87 -3.58
C LEU A 705 -10.94 28.93 -2.81
N ASN A 706 -10.55 27.83 -3.45
CA ASN A 706 -9.66 26.82 -2.92
C ASN A 706 -8.46 26.68 -3.86
N MET A 707 -7.39 27.43 -3.59
CA MET A 707 -6.23 27.51 -4.48
C MET A 707 -5.16 26.49 -4.08
N VAL A 708 -4.88 25.53 -4.96
CA VAL A 708 -3.84 24.50 -4.75
C VAL A 708 -2.90 24.38 -5.95
N PRO A 709 -1.67 23.87 -5.79
CA PRO A 709 -0.81 23.53 -6.92
C PRO A 709 -1.50 22.49 -7.83
N ARG A 710 -1.46 22.69 -9.14
CA ARG A 710 -2.15 21.77 -10.06
C ARG A 710 -1.60 20.35 -10.03
N GLY A 711 -0.29 20.20 -9.82
CA GLY A 711 0.38 18.90 -9.71
C GLY A 711 -0.09 18.12 -8.49
N ASP A 712 -0.28 18.80 -7.36
CA ASP A 712 -0.86 18.17 -6.16
C ASP A 712 -2.30 17.72 -6.40
N TYR A 713 -3.15 18.59 -6.95
CA TYR A 713 -4.54 18.22 -7.26
C TYR A 713 -4.62 17.04 -8.23
N ALA A 714 -3.88 17.06 -9.33
CA ALA A 714 -3.93 16.01 -10.34
C ALA A 714 -3.47 14.64 -9.80
N ARG A 715 -2.43 14.62 -8.95
CA ARG A 715 -1.93 13.39 -8.29
C ARG A 715 -2.89 12.89 -7.22
N VAL A 716 -3.39 13.79 -6.37
CA VAL A 716 -4.42 13.46 -5.35
C VAL A 716 -5.67 12.87 -6.01
N LEU A 717 -6.15 13.45 -7.11
CA LEU A 717 -7.28 12.88 -7.84
C LEU A 717 -6.99 11.49 -8.39
N ALA A 718 -5.82 11.30 -9.00
CA ALA A 718 -5.43 10.02 -9.59
C ALA A 718 -5.46 8.90 -8.54
N GLU A 719 -4.99 9.17 -7.32
CA GLU A 719 -4.91 8.20 -6.23
C GLU A 719 -6.23 8.05 -5.47
N PHE A 720 -6.90 9.14 -5.08
CA PHE A 720 -8.18 9.11 -4.36
C PHE A 720 -9.23 8.28 -5.09
N TRP A 721 -9.36 8.48 -6.41
CA TRP A 721 -10.32 7.74 -7.23
C TRP A 721 -9.75 6.42 -7.79
N ALA A 722 -8.47 6.10 -7.55
CA ALA A 722 -7.90 4.76 -7.84
C ALA A 722 -8.05 3.79 -6.68
N ASP A 723 -8.53 4.28 -5.54
CA ASP A 723 -8.94 3.54 -4.36
C ASP A 723 -7.80 2.85 -3.57
N GLY A 724 -6.53 2.90 -4.00
CA GLY A 724 -5.34 2.52 -3.21
C GLY A 724 -5.30 1.07 -2.65
N PRO A 725 -4.27 0.68 -1.86
CA PRO A 725 -4.16 -0.65 -1.25
C PRO A 725 -5.31 -1.00 -0.30
N ASP A 726 -6.03 -0.02 0.22
CA ASP A 726 -7.23 -0.19 1.05
C ASP A 726 -8.55 -0.08 0.25
N SER A 727 -8.49 -0.42 -1.05
CA SER A 727 -9.58 -0.22 -2.01
C SER A 727 -10.81 -1.10 -1.73
N GLU A 728 -11.98 -0.48 -1.65
CA GLU A 728 -13.29 -1.15 -1.80
C GLU A 728 -13.70 -1.31 -3.28
N THR A 729 -12.78 -1.04 -4.21
CA THR A 729 -12.96 -0.87 -5.65
C THR A 729 -13.96 0.24 -6.02
N PRO A 730 -14.00 0.70 -7.28
CA PRO A 730 -14.86 1.82 -7.66
C PRO A 730 -16.34 1.68 -7.26
N PRO A 731 -17.01 0.51 -7.39
CA PRO A 731 -18.38 0.40 -6.91
C PRO A 731 -18.51 0.51 -5.39
N GLY A 732 -17.55 0.03 -4.61
CA GLY A 732 -17.56 0.13 -3.14
C GLY A 732 -17.27 1.54 -2.64
N HIS A 733 -16.40 2.29 -3.32
CA HIS A 733 -16.14 3.70 -3.00
C HIS A 733 -17.45 4.52 -2.97
N TRP A 734 -18.36 4.29 -3.92
CA TRP A 734 -19.65 4.98 -3.95
C TRP A 734 -20.60 4.57 -2.82
N PHE A 735 -20.45 3.36 -2.25
CA PHE A 735 -21.11 3.00 -1.00
C PHE A 735 -20.51 3.76 0.20
N THR A 736 -19.19 3.95 0.25
CA THR A 736 -18.53 4.80 1.27
C THR A 736 -19.02 6.25 1.18
N ILE A 737 -19.14 6.82 -0.02
CA ILE A 737 -19.72 8.16 -0.23
C ILE A 737 -21.19 8.20 0.21
N LEU A 738 -21.97 7.19 -0.14
CA LEU A 738 -23.37 7.09 0.29
C LEU A 738 -23.49 7.02 1.82
N ASN A 739 -22.61 6.28 2.49
CA ASN A 739 -22.55 6.17 3.94
C ASN A 739 -22.18 7.54 4.56
N TYR A 740 -21.18 8.23 4.02
CA TYR A 740 -20.84 9.62 4.38
C TYR A 740 -22.06 10.56 4.28
N VAL A 741 -22.82 10.47 3.18
CA VAL A 741 -24.05 11.26 2.98
C VAL A 741 -25.10 10.91 4.03
N SER A 742 -25.30 9.61 4.27
CA SER A 742 -26.31 9.08 5.20
C SER A 742 -26.05 9.48 6.65
N ASP A 743 -24.78 9.64 7.02
CA ASP A 743 -24.33 10.02 8.37
C ASP A 743 -24.31 11.55 8.56
N HIS A 744 -24.43 12.32 7.48
CA HIS A 744 -24.30 13.77 7.55
C HIS A 744 -25.45 14.39 8.38
N PRO A 745 -25.15 15.21 9.40
CA PRO A 745 -26.16 15.70 10.36
C PRO A 745 -27.21 16.64 9.76
N GLN A 746 -26.98 17.14 8.55
CA GLN A 746 -27.94 17.98 7.81
C GLN A 746 -28.80 17.18 6.83
N LEU A 747 -28.54 15.88 6.63
CA LEU A 747 -29.43 15.04 5.84
C LEU A 747 -30.73 14.82 6.61
N VAL A 748 -31.85 14.97 5.91
CA VAL A 748 -33.15 14.49 6.39
C VAL A 748 -33.45 13.22 5.60
N LYS A 749 -33.47 12.06 6.28
CA LYS A 749 -33.67 10.73 5.67
C LYS A 749 -35.11 10.56 5.16
N GLN A 750 -35.43 11.23 4.06
CA GLN A 750 -36.71 11.21 3.37
C GLN A 750 -36.51 10.66 1.96
N PHE A 751 -37.30 9.66 1.58
CA PHE A 751 -37.24 9.13 0.22
C PHE A 751 -37.63 10.23 -0.78
N GLN A 752 -36.74 10.49 -1.74
CA GLN A 752 -36.86 11.57 -2.73
C GLN A 752 -36.99 12.97 -2.11
N GLY A 753 -36.55 13.16 -0.87
CA GLY A 753 -36.66 14.44 -0.15
C GLY A 753 -38.10 14.80 0.24
N GLU A 754 -39.04 13.86 0.12
CA GLU A 754 -40.46 14.04 0.42
C GLU A 754 -40.96 12.99 1.43
N GLY A 755 -42.20 13.18 1.91
CA GLY A 755 -42.86 12.19 2.76
C GLY A 755 -42.39 12.15 4.22
N ASP A 756 -42.54 10.99 4.85
CA ASP A 756 -42.16 10.77 6.25
C ASP A 756 -40.64 10.53 6.36
N VAL A 757 -40.07 10.91 7.52
CA VAL A 757 -38.67 10.61 7.83
C VAL A 757 -38.57 9.12 8.12
N LEU A 758 -37.75 8.42 7.35
CA LEU A 758 -37.48 7.00 7.47
C LEU A 758 -36.60 6.75 8.70
N ASP A 759 -36.77 5.58 9.32
CA ASP A 759 -35.78 5.11 10.29
C ASP A 759 -34.49 4.65 9.58
N ASP A 760 -33.40 4.51 10.33
CA ASP A 760 -32.08 4.23 9.76
C ASP A 760 -32.07 2.91 8.99
N LEU A 761 -32.74 1.87 9.50
CA LEU A 761 -32.76 0.57 8.82
C LEU A 761 -33.54 0.64 7.50
N GLU A 762 -34.71 1.28 7.50
CA GLU A 762 -35.49 1.46 6.27
C GLU A 762 -34.75 2.32 5.24
N TRP A 763 -34.08 3.39 5.67
CA TRP A 763 -33.24 4.22 4.79
C TRP A 763 -32.15 3.37 4.15
N ASP A 764 -31.37 2.65 4.95
CA ASP A 764 -30.20 1.89 4.51
C ASP A 764 -30.59 0.78 3.52
N VAL A 765 -31.61 -0.04 3.81
CA VAL A 765 -32.01 -1.13 2.90
C VAL A 765 -32.55 -0.61 1.56
N LYS A 766 -33.25 0.53 1.56
CA LYS A 766 -33.77 1.14 0.33
C LYS A 766 -32.64 1.71 -0.52
N VAL A 767 -31.74 2.49 0.09
CA VAL A 767 -30.67 3.17 -0.66
C VAL A 767 -29.60 2.19 -1.15
N TYR A 768 -29.27 1.16 -0.37
CA TYR A 768 -28.36 0.11 -0.80
C TYR A 768 -28.93 -0.71 -1.95
N LEU A 769 -30.23 -1.02 -1.95
CA LEU A 769 -30.85 -1.71 -3.08
C LEU A 769 -30.74 -0.88 -4.37
N ALA A 770 -31.01 0.43 -4.28
CA ALA A 770 -30.94 1.34 -5.42
C ALA A 770 -29.51 1.52 -5.95
N LEU A 771 -28.52 1.69 -5.08
CA LEU A 771 -27.13 1.86 -5.51
C LEU A 771 -26.52 0.53 -5.97
N GLY A 772 -26.77 -0.56 -5.24
CA GLY A 772 -26.24 -1.88 -5.55
C GLY A 772 -26.68 -2.39 -6.93
N SER A 773 -27.94 -2.19 -7.30
CA SER A 773 -28.44 -2.58 -8.63
C SER A 773 -27.73 -1.81 -9.74
N ALA A 774 -27.59 -0.48 -9.58
CA ALA A 774 -26.91 0.36 -10.55
C ALA A 774 -25.43 -0.02 -10.70
N MET A 775 -24.72 -0.30 -9.60
CA MET A 775 -23.33 -0.77 -9.67
C MET A 775 -23.24 -2.11 -10.41
N HIS A 776 -24.13 -3.05 -10.13
CA HIS A 776 -24.12 -4.35 -10.81
C HIS A 776 -24.34 -4.22 -12.33
N ASP A 777 -25.32 -3.43 -12.76
CA ASP A 777 -25.60 -3.24 -14.18
C ASP A 777 -24.51 -2.43 -14.90
N CYS A 778 -23.85 -1.49 -14.20
CA CYS A 778 -22.66 -0.82 -14.72
C CYS A 778 -21.54 -1.82 -15.04
N ALA A 779 -21.35 -2.83 -14.18
CA ALA A 779 -20.36 -3.88 -14.39
C ALA A 779 -20.70 -4.71 -15.64
N VAL A 780 -21.95 -5.14 -15.78
CA VAL A 780 -22.44 -5.94 -16.93
C VAL A 780 -22.23 -5.19 -18.25
N SER A 781 -22.68 -3.93 -18.33
CA SER A 781 -22.56 -3.12 -19.54
C SER A 781 -21.11 -2.76 -19.88
N SER A 782 -20.35 -2.26 -18.89
CA SER A 782 -18.98 -1.80 -19.13
C SER A 782 -18.05 -2.96 -19.51
N TRP A 783 -18.13 -4.11 -18.84
CA TRP A 783 -17.29 -5.25 -19.20
C TRP A 783 -17.79 -6.02 -20.42
N GLY A 784 -19.08 -5.96 -20.75
CA GLY A 784 -19.59 -6.37 -22.06
C GLY A 784 -18.91 -5.60 -23.19
N ALA A 785 -18.88 -4.27 -23.09
CA ALA A 785 -18.20 -3.38 -24.05
C ALA A 785 -16.69 -3.64 -24.09
N LYS A 786 -16.01 -3.68 -22.93
CA LYS A 786 -14.56 -3.94 -22.84
C LYS A 786 -14.18 -5.29 -23.43
N GLY A 787 -14.97 -6.32 -23.18
CA GLY A 787 -14.74 -7.66 -23.73
C GLY A 787 -14.85 -7.71 -25.24
N TRP A 788 -15.88 -7.06 -25.80
CA TRP A 788 -16.12 -7.01 -27.24
C TRP A 788 -15.08 -6.15 -27.96
N TYR A 789 -15.05 -4.86 -27.64
CA TYR A 789 -14.20 -3.87 -28.32
C TYR A 789 -12.73 -4.13 -28.04
N ASP A 790 -12.40 -4.65 -26.86
CA ASP A 790 -11.07 -5.10 -26.49
C ASP A 790 -10.00 -4.04 -26.79
N SER A 791 -10.30 -2.77 -26.51
CA SER A 791 -9.45 -1.65 -26.92
C SER A 791 -8.13 -1.57 -26.14
N SER A 792 -7.12 -1.01 -26.79
CA SER A 792 -5.82 -0.74 -26.18
C SER A 792 -5.85 0.31 -25.09
N ARG A 793 -4.85 0.25 -24.20
CA ARG A 793 -4.58 1.24 -23.16
C ARG A 793 -3.55 2.28 -23.63
N PRO A 794 -3.47 3.47 -22.99
CA PRO A 794 -2.52 4.50 -23.39
C PRO A 794 -1.07 4.05 -23.47
N ILE A 795 -0.57 3.23 -22.55
CA ILE A 795 0.81 2.74 -22.61
C ILE A 795 1.09 1.93 -23.89
N THR A 796 0.17 1.06 -24.29
CA THR A 796 0.25 0.29 -25.55
C THR A 796 0.26 1.22 -26.76
N ALA A 797 -0.68 2.17 -26.78
CA ALA A 797 -0.89 3.10 -27.89
C ALA A 797 0.30 4.06 -28.07
N ILE A 798 0.74 4.71 -26.99
CA ILE A 798 1.80 5.71 -26.99
C ILE A 798 3.13 5.06 -27.37
N ARG A 799 3.51 3.94 -26.72
CA ARG A 799 4.75 3.22 -27.06
C ARG A 799 4.69 2.64 -28.48
N GLY A 800 3.54 2.11 -28.91
CA GLY A 800 3.35 1.60 -30.27
C GLY A 800 3.45 2.68 -31.36
N MET A 801 2.86 3.85 -31.14
CA MET A 801 2.96 4.99 -32.07
C MET A 801 4.37 5.60 -32.08
N ALA A 802 5.09 5.60 -30.95
CA ALA A 802 6.45 6.10 -30.85
C ALA A 802 7.44 5.33 -31.76
N GLU A 803 7.25 4.01 -31.90
CA GLU A 803 8.05 3.14 -32.78
C GLU A 803 7.94 3.52 -34.27
N LEU A 804 6.80 4.11 -34.66
CA LEU A 804 6.57 4.56 -36.04
C LEU A 804 7.27 5.90 -36.33
N GLY A 805 7.59 6.68 -35.31
CA GLY A 805 8.12 8.05 -35.43
C GLY A 805 7.03 9.11 -35.29
N GLN A 806 7.20 10.26 -35.95
CA GLN A 806 6.30 11.41 -35.83
C GLN A 806 5.36 11.60 -37.02
N SER A 807 4.17 12.17 -36.81
CA SER A 807 3.12 12.33 -37.82
C SER A 807 2.86 13.78 -38.30
N THR A 808 3.68 14.75 -37.89
CA THR A 808 3.50 16.19 -38.19
C THR A 808 4.31 16.69 -39.40
N ASP A 809 5.62 16.44 -39.45
CA ASP A 809 6.50 16.89 -40.53
C ASP A 809 6.73 15.78 -41.57
N SER A 810 5.94 15.78 -42.64
CA SER A 810 6.08 14.86 -43.77
C SER A 810 7.43 14.87 -44.51
N ALA A 811 8.27 15.87 -44.27
CA ALA A 811 9.60 15.98 -44.89
C ALA A 811 10.73 15.37 -44.05
N ALA A 812 10.48 15.06 -42.77
CA ALA A 812 11.48 14.49 -41.88
C ALA A 812 11.70 12.98 -42.14
N ASN A 813 12.89 12.48 -41.80
CA ASN A 813 13.26 11.08 -42.05
C ASN A 813 12.54 10.08 -41.13
N ASN A 814 12.02 10.54 -39.98
CA ASN A 814 11.28 9.77 -38.99
C ASN A 814 9.76 10.01 -39.12
N TYR A 815 9.27 10.43 -40.28
CA TYR A 815 7.83 10.66 -40.50
C TYR A 815 7.06 9.36 -40.73
N HIS A 816 5.94 9.20 -40.02
CA HIS A 816 4.94 8.17 -40.29
C HIS A 816 3.53 8.70 -39.98
N PRO A 817 2.54 8.56 -40.88
CA PRO A 817 1.20 9.12 -40.68
C PRO A 817 0.44 8.52 -39.49
N GLY A 818 0.77 7.30 -39.07
CA GLY A 818 0.24 6.68 -37.85
C GLY A 818 1.12 6.88 -36.59
N GLY A 819 2.15 7.73 -36.64
CA GLY A 819 3.02 8.02 -35.49
C GLY A 819 2.51 9.13 -34.58
N LEU A 820 3.29 9.49 -33.56
CA LEU A 820 2.93 10.54 -32.59
C LEU A 820 3.01 11.96 -33.19
N PRO A 821 2.09 12.88 -32.86
CA PRO A 821 2.14 14.24 -33.34
C PRO A 821 3.24 15.04 -32.61
N LEU A 822 3.89 15.97 -33.30
CA LEU A 822 4.83 16.90 -32.66
C LEU A 822 4.07 18.10 -32.08
N ILE A 823 4.25 18.32 -30.79
CA ILE A 823 3.67 19.45 -30.03
C ILE A 823 4.85 20.17 -29.36
N PRO A 824 5.24 21.36 -29.83
CA PRO A 824 6.40 22.08 -29.29
C PRO A 824 6.33 22.25 -27.77
N GLY A 825 7.40 21.87 -27.07
CA GLY A 825 7.47 21.89 -25.61
C GLY A 825 6.80 20.72 -24.90
N SER A 826 6.21 19.76 -25.62
CA SER A 826 5.54 18.60 -24.99
C SER A 826 5.78 17.26 -25.69
N ILE A 827 5.72 17.21 -27.02
CA ILE A 827 6.02 16.01 -27.82
C ILE A 827 6.98 16.41 -28.93
N GLU A 828 8.22 15.95 -28.86
CA GLU A 828 9.28 16.41 -29.75
C GLU A 828 10.12 15.24 -30.28
N THR A 829 10.89 15.51 -31.33
CA THR A 829 11.95 14.60 -31.77
C THR A 829 13.20 14.83 -30.93
N VAL A 830 13.89 13.75 -30.54
CA VAL A 830 15.19 13.82 -29.87
C VAL A 830 16.24 14.34 -30.84
N GLU A 831 16.85 15.47 -30.49
CA GLU A 831 17.92 16.12 -31.23
C GLU A 831 19.29 15.70 -30.70
N ALA A 832 20.34 15.83 -31.51
CA ALA A 832 21.70 15.40 -31.13
C ALA A 832 22.33 16.19 -29.95
N VAL A 833 21.69 17.28 -29.51
CA VAL A 833 22.12 18.10 -28.38
C VAL A 833 21.30 17.83 -27.12
N ASP A 834 20.23 17.03 -27.21
CA ASP A 834 19.41 16.67 -26.06
C ASP A 834 20.14 15.66 -25.18
N ASP A 835 19.96 15.75 -23.86
CA ASP A 835 20.53 14.77 -22.92
C ASP A 835 20.02 13.35 -23.19
N LEU A 836 18.78 13.23 -23.70
CA LEU A 836 18.17 11.97 -24.12
C LEU A 836 18.78 11.35 -25.38
N ALA A 837 19.65 12.06 -26.13
CA ALA A 837 20.24 11.56 -27.37
C ALA A 837 21.04 10.25 -27.18
N GLY A 838 21.55 10.03 -25.96
CA GLY A 838 22.44 8.92 -25.64
C GLY A 838 23.89 9.20 -26.03
N THR A 839 24.83 8.41 -25.50
CA THR A 839 26.28 8.70 -25.61
C THR A 839 26.78 8.60 -27.06
N LEU A 840 26.12 7.81 -27.89
CA LEU A 840 26.43 7.61 -29.31
C LEU A 840 25.39 8.26 -30.24
N GLY A 841 24.42 9.00 -29.69
CA GLY A 841 23.29 9.54 -30.45
C GLY A 841 22.28 8.46 -30.87
N GLU A 842 22.23 7.34 -30.15
CA GLU A 842 21.37 6.18 -30.43
C GLU A 842 19.87 6.49 -30.39
N ASN A 843 19.47 7.55 -29.68
CA ASN A 843 18.08 7.97 -29.59
C ASN A 843 17.72 9.14 -30.51
N VAL A 844 18.70 9.70 -31.25
CA VAL A 844 18.43 10.83 -32.15
C VAL A 844 17.43 10.42 -33.23
N GLY A 845 16.36 11.20 -33.37
CA GLY A 845 15.25 10.90 -34.28
C GLY A 845 14.10 10.11 -33.65
N LYS A 846 14.25 9.59 -32.42
CA LYS A 846 13.13 9.03 -31.64
C LYS A 846 12.24 10.15 -31.08
N ILE A 847 11.10 9.78 -30.52
CA ILE A 847 10.15 10.72 -29.91
C ILE A 847 10.38 10.82 -28.41
N LYS A 848 10.36 12.04 -27.88
CA LYS A 848 10.40 12.37 -26.44
C LYS A 848 9.12 13.08 -26.01
N LEU A 849 8.71 12.85 -24.77
CA LEU A 849 7.51 13.42 -24.13
C LEU A 849 7.93 14.24 -22.91
N TRP A 850 7.31 15.39 -22.69
CA TRP A 850 7.37 16.11 -21.44
C TRP A 850 6.28 15.55 -20.52
N ALA A 851 6.67 14.65 -19.62
CA ALA A 851 5.77 13.80 -18.84
C ALA A 851 6.34 13.51 -17.45
N TRP A 852 5.53 12.92 -16.57
CA TRP A 852 6.02 12.34 -15.32
C TRP A 852 7.17 11.38 -15.63
N LYS A 853 8.25 11.47 -14.86
CA LYS A 853 9.50 10.77 -15.22
C LYS A 853 9.42 9.24 -15.04
N GLY A 854 8.37 8.76 -14.37
CA GLY A 854 8.19 7.35 -14.09
C GLY A 854 8.67 6.97 -12.70
N SER A 855 8.17 5.85 -12.22
CA SER A 855 8.54 5.15 -10.99
C SER A 855 10.04 4.91 -10.87
N SER A 856 10.74 4.65 -11.98
CA SER A 856 12.21 4.50 -11.99
C SER A 856 13.01 5.74 -11.57
N ALA A 857 12.35 6.89 -11.43
CA ALA A 857 12.94 8.13 -10.92
C ALA A 857 12.60 8.39 -9.44
N ILE A 858 12.07 7.39 -8.73
CA ILE A 858 11.74 7.39 -7.29
C ILE A 858 12.32 6.09 -6.73
N ASN A 859 13.03 6.13 -5.60
CA ASN A 859 13.40 4.89 -4.90
C ASN A 859 12.82 4.84 -3.49
N ASN A 860 12.52 6.00 -2.90
CA ASN A 860 11.79 6.08 -1.65
C ASN A 860 10.52 6.92 -1.86
N VAL A 861 9.41 6.21 -2.02
CA VAL A 861 8.07 6.81 -2.23
C VAL A 861 7.61 7.66 -1.06
N ASP A 862 8.19 7.52 0.13
CA ASP A 862 7.81 8.28 1.34
C ASP A 862 8.55 9.62 1.45
N THR A 863 9.59 9.85 0.64
CA THR A 863 10.43 11.05 0.75
C THR A 863 10.72 11.73 -0.59
N GLU A 864 10.28 11.14 -1.70
CA GLU A 864 10.61 11.60 -3.04
C GLU A 864 9.45 11.55 -4.02
N PHE A 865 9.46 12.47 -4.97
CA PHE A 865 8.60 12.46 -6.13
C PHE A 865 9.40 12.59 -7.43
N ALA A 866 9.00 11.88 -8.48
CA ALA A 866 9.74 11.80 -9.75
C ALA A 866 9.82 13.15 -10.48
N GLY A 867 8.78 13.97 -10.27
CA GLY A 867 8.55 15.21 -10.99
C GLY A 867 8.30 14.98 -12.47
N VAL A 868 8.35 16.06 -13.25
CA VAL A 868 8.12 16.01 -14.71
C VAL A 868 9.41 16.36 -15.45
N GLY A 869 9.63 15.71 -16.60
CA GLY A 869 10.77 16.00 -17.46
C GLY A 869 10.64 15.39 -18.85
N TRP A 870 11.68 15.55 -19.66
CA TRP A 870 11.76 14.86 -20.95
C TRP A 870 12.05 13.37 -20.72
N VAL A 871 11.15 12.50 -21.18
CA VAL A 871 11.31 11.04 -21.22
C VAL A 871 11.20 10.53 -22.65
N LEU A 872 11.78 9.37 -22.95
CA LEU A 872 11.57 8.72 -24.25
C LEU A 872 10.13 8.18 -24.33
N ALA A 873 9.43 8.46 -25.42
CA ALA A 873 8.04 8.01 -25.61
C ALA A 873 7.91 6.47 -25.60
N GLU A 874 8.97 5.77 -26.04
CA GLU A 874 9.07 4.31 -25.99
C GLU A 874 9.22 3.76 -24.56
N ALA A 875 9.62 4.60 -23.59
CA ALA A 875 9.75 4.23 -22.17
C ALA A 875 8.66 4.88 -21.30
N TRP A 876 7.73 5.63 -21.88
CA TRP A 876 6.68 6.32 -21.12
C TRP A 876 5.80 5.34 -20.35
N GLU A 877 5.42 5.73 -19.15
CA GLU A 877 4.48 5.00 -18.31
C GLU A 877 3.46 5.97 -17.67
N PRO A 878 2.24 5.49 -17.40
CA PRO A 878 1.23 6.25 -16.69
C PRO A 878 1.61 6.50 -15.21
N TYR A 879 1.03 7.54 -14.61
CA TYR A 879 1.19 7.82 -13.17
C TYR A 879 0.44 6.77 -12.34
N GLN A 880 1.16 5.71 -11.99
CA GLN A 880 0.71 4.54 -11.23
C GLN A 880 1.91 3.93 -10.48
N ARG A 881 1.65 3.02 -9.54
CA ARG A 881 2.71 2.20 -8.92
C ARG A 881 3.41 1.32 -9.96
N PRO A 882 4.72 1.04 -9.81
CA PRO A 882 5.45 0.13 -10.72
C PRO A 882 4.87 -1.29 -10.76
N SER A 883 4.24 -1.72 -9.66
CA SER A 883 3.57 -3.03 -9.56
C SER A 883 2.15 -3.06 -10.15
N PHE A 884 1.60 -1.91 -10.57
CA PHE A 884 0.26 -1.76 -11.12
C PHE A 884 0.22 -0.69 -12.22
N VAL A 885 0.94 -0.88 -13.32
CA VAL A 885 1.07 0.16 -14.35
C VAL A 885 -0.24 0.44 -15.11
N SER A 886 -1.09 -0.56 -15.29
CA SER A 886 -2.43 -0.37 -15.87
C SER A 886 -3.33 -1.51 -15.44
N PRO A 887 -4.63 -1.28 -15.22
CA PRO A 887 -5.56 -2.35 -14.89
C PRO A 887 -5.57 -3.46 -15.95
N PRO A 888 -5.71 -4.75 -15.55
CA PRO A 888 -5.57 -5.90 -16.44
C PRO A 888 -6.84 -6.16 -17.26
N PHE A 889 -7.30 -5.14 -17.99
CA PHE A 889 -8.46 -5.20 -18.90
C PHE A 889 -8.47 -4.01 -19.87
N ALA A 890 -9.21 -4.16 -20.97
CA ALA A 890 -9.35 -3.15 -22.03
C ALA A 890 -9.86 -1.78 -21.55
N GLY A 891 -9.54 -0.74 -22.33
CA GLY A 891 -9.87 0.65 -22.02
C GLY A 891 -11.37 0.98 -22.17
N TYR A 892 -11.96 0.64 -23.30
CA TYR A 892 -13.24 1.21 -23.74
C TYR A 892 -14.45 0.37 -23.29
N VAL A 893 -15.40 0.90 -22.51
CA VAL A 893 -15.46 2.25 -21.90
C VAL A 893 -14.82 2.29 -20.51
N SER A 894 -14.52 3.48 -19.99
CA SER A 894 -14.02 3.66 -18.61
C SER A 894 -15.05 3.19 -17.58
N GLY A 895 -14.73 2.13 -16.83
CA GLY A 895 -15.63 1.60 -15.79
C GLY A 895 -15.87 2.59 -14.66
N HIS A 896 -14.85 3.34 -14.23
CA HIS A 896 -15.00 4.38 -13.20
C HIS A 896 -15.96 5.49 -13.65
N SER A 897 -15.90 5.87 -14.94
CA SER A 897 -16.83 6.86 -15.50
C SER A 897 -18.27 6.37 -15.49
N THR A 898 -18.49 5.09 -15.80
CA THR A 898 -19.83 4.47 -15.75
C THR A 898 -20.34 4.37 -14.31
N TYR A 899 -19.58 3.75 -13.40
CA TYR A 899 -19.98 3.56 -11.99
C TYR A 899 -20.28 4.89 -11.31
N SER A 900 -19.35 5.85 -11.40
CA SER A 900 -19.50 7.12 -10.72
C SER A 900 -20.70 7.91 -11.20
N ARG A 901 -20.96 7.87 -12.51
CA ARG A 901 -22.08 8.61 -13.05
C ARG A 901 -23.42 7.99 -12.69
N ALA A 902 -23.53 6.67 -12.75
CA ALA A 902 -24.73 5.96 -12.31
C ALA A 902 -25.00 6.21 -10.82
N ALA A 903 -23.97 6.12 -9.97
CA ALA A 903 -24.09 6.40 -8.55
C ALA A 903 -24.57 7.83 -8.29
N ALA A 904 -24.01 8.83 -8.98
CA ALA A 904 -24.44 10.21 -8.85
C ALA A 904 -25.92 10.44 -9.24
N GLU A 905 -26.42 9.75 -10.27
CA GLU A 905 -27.84 9.80 -10.63
C GLU A 905 -28.71 9.15 -9.56
N VAL A 906 -28.32 7.96 -9.08
CA VAL A 906 -29.05 7.24 -8.01
C VAL A 906 -29.13 8.08 -6.74
N LEU A 907 -28.00 8.64 -6.27
CA LEU A 907 -27.98 9.47 -5.06
C LEU A 907 -28.83 10.73 -5.23
N THR A 908 -28.77 11.36 -6.41
CA THR A 908 -29.61 12.54 -6.72
C THR A 908 -31.10 12.18 -6.69
N ALA A 909 -31.49 11.09 -7.36
CA ALA A 909 -32.88 10.65 -7.43
C ALA A 909 -33.41 10.20 -6.06
N PHE A 910 -32.60 9.43 -5.32
CA PHE A 910 -32.99 8.86 -4.04
C PHE A 910 -33.11 9.91 -2.93
N THR A 911 -32.16 10.84 -2.83
CA THR A 911 -32.20 11.90 -1.81
C THR A 911 -33.15 13.04 -2.18
N GLY A 912 -33.53 13.15 -3.45
CA GLY A 912 -34.34 14.27 -3.97
C GLY A 912 -33.58 15.59 -4.09
N ASP A 913 -32.28 15.58 -3.83
CA ASP A 913 -31.40 16.75 -3.94
C ASP A 913 -30.15 16.38 -4.75
N ALA A 914 -29.75 17.25 -5.67
CA ALA A 914 -28.52 17.05 -6.43
C ALA A 914 -27.27 17.37 -5.59
N TYR A 915 -27.43 18.16 -4.53
CA TYR A 915 -26.34 18.62 -3.69
C TYR A 915 -26.02 17.63 -2.57
N PHE A 916 -24.75 17.56 -2.19
CA PHE A 916 -24.38 16.95 -0.92
C PHE A 916 -25.10 17.67 0.24
N PRO A 917 -25.45 16.98 1.34
CA PRO A 917 -26.05 17.62 2.51
C PRO A 917 -25.22 18.83 2.99
N GLY A 918 -25.88 19.94 3.32
CA GLY A 918 -25.19 21.21 3.62
C GLY A 918 -24.64 21.95 2.39
N GLY A 919 -24.83 21.40 1.19
CA GLY A 919 -24.40 21.93 -0.09
C GLY A 919 -22.93 21.67 -0.41
N MET A 920 -22.23 20.79 0.31
CA MET A 920 -20.81 20.50 0.04
C MET A 920 -20.38 19.15 0.62
N GLY A 921 -19.81 18.28 -0.21
CA GLY A 921 -19.00 17.13 0.19
C GLY A 921 -17.53 17.52 0.20
N THR A 922 -16.74 16.92 1.09
CA THR A 922 -15.31 17.23 1.23
C THR A 922 -14.49 15.98 1.52
N PHE A 923 -13.25 15.97 1.05
CA PHE A 923 -12.23 14.98 1.43
C PHE A 923 -10.88 15.67 1.62
N LEU A 924 -10.18 15.41 2.74
CA LEU A 924 -8.88 15.99 3.01
C LEU A 924 -7.77 14.98 2.69
N ALA A 925 -6.86 15.36 1.78
CA ALA A 925 -5.57 14.72 1.56
C ALA A 925 -4.49 15.56 2.27
N PRO A 926 -3.99 15.12 3.44
CA PRO A 926 -2.99 15.89 4.18
C PRO A 926 -1.63 15.92 3.46
N ALA A 927 -0.87 16.98 3.68
CA ALA A 927 0.45 17.15 3.06
C ALA A 927 1.43 16.03 3.46
N ASN A 928 2.11 15.45 2.47
CA ASN A 928 3.12 14.40 2.62
C ASN A 928 2.63 13.12 3.35
N GLU A 929 1.32 12.90 3.43
CA GLU A 929 0.73 11.76 4.13
C GLU A 929 -0.27 10.96 3.27
N PHE A 930 -0.73 11.52 2.14
CA PHE A 930 -1.81 10.91 1.35
C PHE A 930 -1.35 10.16 0.11
N LEU A 931 -0.38 10.69 -0.64
CA LEU A 931 0.09 10.02 -1.86
C LEU A 931 0.96 8.84 -1.47
N VAL A 932 0.76 7.73 -2.19
CA VAL A 932 1.45 6.47 -1.94
C VAL A 932 2.18 5.96 -3.17
N PHE A 933 2.03 6.63 -4.32
CA PHE A 933 2.83 6.35 -5.52
C PHE A 933 4.19 7.05 -5.47
N GLU A 934 4.23 8.21 -4.80
CA GLU A 934 5.39 9.08 -4.57
C GLU A 934 5.04 10.09 -3.48
N ASP A 935 6.01 10.83 -2.94
CA ASP A 935 5.80 11.79 -1.85
C ASP A 935 4.85 12.93 -2.24
N GLY A 936 3.98 13.27 -1.28
CA GLY A 936 3.06 14.38 -1.34
C GLY A 936 1.64 14.07 -0.83
N PRO A 937 0.67 14.96 -1.10
CA PRO A 937 0.81 16.23 -1.81
C PRO A 937 1.70 17.23 -1.05
N SER A 938 2.24 18.24 -1.73
CA SER A 938 3.15 19.22 -1.09
C SER A 938 2.48 20.18 -0.10
N VAL A 939 1.14 20.22 -0.12
CA VAL A 939 0.26 20.99 0.76
C VAL A 939 -1.00 20.17 1.03
N ASP A 940 -1.74 20.52 2.08
CA ASP A 940 -3.08 19.96 2.29
C ASP A 940 -3.97 20.26 1.08
N VAL A 941 -4.55 19.21 0.50
CA VAL A 941 -5.51 19.32 -0.59
C VAL A 941 -6.87 18.85 -0.08
N GLU A 942 -7.81 19.78 0.06
CA GLU A 942 -9.20 19.44 0.36
C GLU A 942 -10.00 19.40 -0.94
N LEU A 943 -10.38 18.21 -1.39
CA LEU A 943 -11.34 18.04 -2.48
C LEU A 943 -12.72 18.49 -2.03
N GLN A 944 -13.45 19.18 -2.90
CA GLN A 944 -14.75 19.79 -2.57
C GLN A 944 -15.74 19.63 -3.71
N TRP A 945 -16.93 19.11 -3.42
CA TRP A 945 -17.99 18.89 -4.42
C TRP A 945 -19.29 19.52 -3.96
N ALA A 946 -19.93 20.32 -4.82
CA ALA A 946 -21.27 20.84 -4.51
C ALA A 946 -22.33 19.75 -4.72
N THR A 947 -22.25 19.04 -5.84
CA THR A 947 -23.20 18.00 -6.25
C THR A 947 -22.55 16.63 -6.39
N TYR A 948 -23.34 15.56 -6.29
CA TYR A 948 -22.86 14.20 -6.57
C TYR A 948 -22.29 14.07 -8.00
N ARG A 949 -22.88 14.83 -8.93
CA ARG A 949 -22.43 14.91 -10.32
C ARG A 949 -21.05 15.55 -10.43
N ASP A 950 -20.72 16.55 -9.62
CA ASP A 950 -19.38 17.14 -9.62
C ASP A 950 -18.32 16.13 -9.16
N ALA A 951 -18.63 15.34 -8.12
CA ALA A 951 -17.76 14.25 -7.66
C ALA A 951 -17.56 13.18 -8.74
N SER A 952 -18.64 12.78 -9.43
CA SER A 952 -18.54 11.87 -10.58
C SER A 952 -17.71 12.46 -11.73
N ASP A 953 -17.89 13.75 -12.02
CA ASP A 953 -17.17 14.39 -13.11
C ASP A 953 -15.65 14.40 -12.86
N GLU A 954 -15.26 14.59 -11.60
CA GLU A 954 -13.89 14.56 -11.12
C GLU A 954 -13.31 13.14 -11.09
N CYS A 955 -14.08 12.15 -10.62
CA CYS A 955 -13.73 10.72 -10.68
C CYS A 955 -13.30 10.32 -12.10
N SER A 956 -14.06 10.72 -13.10
CA SER A 956 -13.73 10.45 -14.48
C SER A 956 -12.45 11.14 -14.97
N LEU A 957 -12.19 12.39 -14.57
CA LEU A 957 -10.96 13.13 -14.94
C LEU A 957 -9.70 12.48 -14.38
N SER A 958 -9.79 11.93 -13.17
CA SER A 958 -8.66 11.28 -12.51
C SER A 958 -8.06 10.13 -13.33
N ARG A 959 -8.86 9.47 -14.19
CA ARG A 959 -8.41 8.36 -15.04
C ARG A 959 -7.51 8.82 -16.19
N ILE A 960 -7.64 10.08 -16.59
CA ILE A 960 -6.80 10.73 -17.60
C ILE A 960 -5.50 11.22 -16.93
N TYR A 961 -5.60 11.86 -15.76
CA TYR A 961 -4.41 12.27 -14.98
C TYR A 961 -3.56 11.07 -14.55
N GLY A 962 -4.18 9.98 -14.12
CA GLY A 962 -3.51 8.72 -13.82
C GLY A 962 -2.97 7.98 -15.05
N GLY A 963 -3.18 8.50 -16.26
CA GLY A 963 -2.53 7.99 -17.47
C GLY A 963 -3.18 6.76 -18.13
N ILE A 964 -4.36 6.32 -17.67
CA ILE A 964 -4.89 4.97 -18.00
C ILE A 964 -6.11 4.98 -18.93
N HIS A 965 -6.73 6.14 -19.20
CA HIS A 965 -7.83 6.28 -20.16
C HIS A 965 -7.71 7.57 -21.00
N PRO A 966 -7.91 7.51 -22.32
CA PRO A 966 -8.13 8.69 -23.16
C PRO A 966 -9.59 9.19 -23.05
N TYR A 967 -9.85 10.41 -23.53
CA TYR A 967 -11.18 11.04 -23.40
C TYR A 967 -12.33 10.24 -24.05
N PHE A 968 -12.04 9.47 -25.10
CA PHE A 968 -13.04 8.67 -25.80
C PHE A 968 -13.38 7.38 -25.07
N ASP A 969 -12.65 7.01 -24.01
CA ASP A 969 -13.09 5.99 -23.06
C ASP A 969 -13.99 6.59 -21.97
N ASP A 970 -13.74 7.86 -21.59
CA ASP A 970 -14.45 8.55 -20.50
C ASP A 970 -15.89 8.93 -20.87
N VAL A 971 -16.07 9.81 -21.86
CA VAL A 971 -17.39 10.39 -22.18
C VAL A 971 -18.48 9.35 -22.44
N PRO A 972 -18.29 8.30 -23.26
CA PRO A 972 -19.31 7.29 -23.45
C PRO A 972 -19.58 6.48 -22.18
N GLY A 973 -18.59 6.27 -21.31
CA GLY A 973 -18.80 5.67 -19.99
C GLY A 973 -19.72 6.52 -19.11
N ARG A 974 -19.56 7.85 -19.10
CA ARG A 974 -20.48 8.75 -18.39
C ARG A 974 -21.90 8.68 -18.96
N LEU A 975 -22.04 8.74 -20.28
CA LEU A 975 -23.36 8.65 -20.94
C LEU A 975 -24.06 7.32 -20.61
N MET A 976 -23.32 6.22 -20.68
CA MET A 976 -23.79 4.89 -20.27
C MET A 976 -24.22 4.86 -18.80
N GLY A 977 -23.45 5.49 -17.90
CA GLY A 977 -23.80 5.56 -16.48
C GLY A 977 -25.07 6.36 -16.19
N ILE A 978 -25.37 7.42 -16.98
CA ILE A 978 -26.63 8.18 -16.83
C ILE A 978 -27.84 7.28 -17.08
N GLU A 979 -27.83 6.52 -18.17
CA GLU A 979 -28.93 5.63 -18.54
C GLU A 979 -29.08 4.51 -17.51
N ILE A 980 -28.01 3.78 -17.24
CA ILE A 980 -28.02 2.64 -16.30
C ILE A 980 -28.45 3.06 -14.89
N GLY A 981 -27.96 4.21 -14.39
CA GLY A 981 -28.31 4.68 -13.05
C GLY A 981 -29.80 4.96 -12.90
N LEU A 982 -30.43 5.53 -13.93
CA LEU A 982 -31.86 5.83 -13.93
C LEU A 982 -32.70 4.56 -14.11
N ASP A 983 -32.32 3.67 -15.03
CA ASP A 983 -33.05 2.42 -15.29
C ASP A 983 -33.03 1.50 -14.05
N ALA A 984 -31.86 1.37 -13.41
CA ALA A 984 -31.70 0.59 -12.19
C ALA A 984 -32.50 1.19 -11.01
N TYR A 985 -32.49 2.53 -10.88
CA TYR A 985 -33.27 3.23 -9.86
C TYR A 985 -34.78 3.03 -10.06
N ASP A 986 -35.29 3.29 -11.27
CA ASP A 986 -36.72 3.21 -11.58
C ASP A 986 -37.27 1.80 -11.33
N ARG A 987 -36.55 0.76 -11.78
CA ARG A 987 -36.91 -0.63 -11.48
C ARG A 987 -36.88 -0.91 -9.97
N THR A 988 -35.85 -0.45 -9.26
CA THR A 988 -35.71 -0.68 -7.82
C THR A 988 -36.86 -0.06 -7.03
N VAL A 989 -37.23 1.18 -7.32
CA VAL A 989 -38.28 1.92 -6.59
C VAL A 989 -39.65 1.28 -6.73
N SER A 990 -39.92 0.56 -7.83
CA SER A 990 -41.18 -0.17 -8.01
C SER A 990 -41.48 -1.18 -6.87
N PHE A 991 -40.46 -1.65 -6.16
CA PHE A 991 -40.60 -2.60 -5.05
C PHE A 991 -40.89 -1.91 -3.71
N PHE A 992 -40.65 -0.60 -3.59
CA PHE A 992 -40.76 0.13 -2.32
C PHE A 992 -42.21 0.39 -1.90
N GLY A 993 -43.12 0.48 -2.86
CA GLY A 993 -44.50 0.89 -2.65
C GLY A 993 -44.67 2.34 -2.18
N ASP A 994 -45.91 2.71 -1.88
CA ASP A 994 -46.25 4.08 -1.42
C ASP A 994 -46.20 4.24 0.11
N GLY A 995 -45.70 3.23 0.84
CA GLY A 995 -45.61 3.21 2.30
C GLY A 995 -46.97 3.15 3.03
N THR A 996 -48.10 3.07 2.33
CA THR A 996 -49.44 3.19 2.94
C THR A 996 -50.44 2.16 2.42
N THR A 997 -50.25 1.66 1.21
CA THR A 997 -51.08 0.71 0.51
C THR A 997 -50.44 -0.67 0.59
N VAL A 998 -51.22 -1.68 0.96
CA VAL A 998 -50.75 -3.07 0.91
C VAL A 998 -50.56 -3.45 -0.56
N LEU A 999 -49.32 -3.73 -0.95
CA LEU A 999 -49.00 -4.16 -2.30
C LEU A 999 -49.34 -5.65 -2.50
N GLY A 1000 -49.82 -5.99 -3.69
CA GLY A 1000 -49.96 -7.39 -4.12
C GLY A 1000 -48.71 -7.80 -4.89
N CYS A 1001 -47.81 -8.57 -4.26
CA CYS A 1001 -46.52 -8.95 -4.84
C CYS A 1001 -46.58 -10.16 -5.80
N ASP A 1002 -47.79 -10.62 -6.13
CA ASP A 1002 -48.13 -11.80 -6.97
C ASP A 1002 -48.69 -11.38 -8.35
N ALA A 1003 -48.41 -10.16 -8.83
CA ALA A 1003 -48.89 -9.71 -10.13
C ALA A 1003 -48.16 -10.48 -11.25
N ASP A 1004 -48.77 -11.60 -11.66
CA ASP A 1004 -48.69 -12.11 -13.03
C ASP A 1004 -49.01 -10.91 -13.94
N LEU A 1005 -47.98 -10.35 -14.58
CA LEU A 1005 -48.07 -9.23 -15.53
C LEU A 1005 -48.92 -9.67 -16.73
N GLY A 1006 -50.24 -9.66 -16.55
CA GLY A 1006 -51.19 -9.58 -17.63
C GLY A 1006 -50.89 -8.30 -18.42
N THR A 1007 -51.09 -8.36 -19.74
CA THR A 1007 -50.81 -7.27 -20.68
C THR A 1007 -51.20 -5.90 -20.12
N CYS A 1008 -50.20 -5.10 -19.79
CA CYS A 1008 -50.32 -3.73 -19.35
C CYS A 1008 -50.22 -2.85 -20.59
N PRO A 1009 -51.32 -2.23 -21.07
CA PRO A 1009 -51.30 -1.55 -22.37
C PRO A 1009 -50.40 -0.31 -22.41
N ALA A 1010 -50.01 0.21 -21.24
CA ALA A 1010 -49.16 1.38 -21.07
C ALA A 1010 -47.68 1.03 -20.86
N ASP A 1011 -47.36 -0.24 -20.64
CA ASP A 1011 -46.01 -0.80 -20.69
C ASP A 1011 -45.78 -1.26 -22.14
N LEU A 1012 -45.15 -0.38 -22.89
CA LEU A 1012 -45.02 -0.42 -24.34
C LEU A 1012 -43.78 -1.20 -24.78
N ASP A 1013 -42.78 -1.35 -23.92
CA ASP A 1013 -41.62 -2.22 -24.15
C ASP A 1013 -41.73 -3.59 -23.47
N ASN A 1014 -42.75 -3.82 -22.65
CA ASN A 1014 -42.99 -5.03 -21.86
C ASN A 1014 -41.90 -5.28 -20.81
N ASP A 1015 -41.35 -4.21 -20.24
CA ASP A 1015 -40.37 -4.28 -19.15
C ASP A 1015 -41.02 -4.48 -17.77
N GLY A 1016 -42.36 -4.42 -17.71
CA GLY A 1016 -43.17 -4.57 -16.51
C GLY A 1016 -43.48 -3.27 -15.78
N PHE A 1017 -43.01 -2.13 -16.29
CA PHE A 1017 -43.08 -0.81 -15.69
C PHE A 1017 -43.64 0.23 -16.68
N ILE A 1018 -44.02 1.40 -16.18
CA ILE A 1018 -44.48 2.53 -16.99
C ILE A 1018 -43.55 3.70 -16.70
N VAL A 1019 -42.44 3.76 -17.42
CA VAL A 1019 -41.30 4.67 -17.18
C VAL A 1019 -41.02 5.55 -18.39
N ILE A 1020 -39.86 6.21 -18.40
CA ILE A 1020 -39.48 7.12 -19.48
C ILE A 1020 -39.40 6.37 -20.83
N GLY A 1021 -39.03 5.09 -20.83
CA GLY A 1021 -39.01 4.21 -22.00
C GLY A 1021 -40.37 4.19 -22.71
N ASP A 1022 -41.44 3.93 -21.98
CA ASP A 1022 -42.81 3.94 -22.50
C ASP A 1022 -43.24 5.32 -22.97
N LEU A 1023 -42.86 6.37 -22.24
CA LEU A 1023 -43.14 7.73 -22.67
C LEU A 1023 -42.47 8.03 -24.01
N LEU A 1024 -41.24 7.57 -24.22
CA LEU A 1024 -40.51 7.75 -25.48
C LEU A 1024 -41.13 6.92 -26.60
N ILE A 1025 -41.56 5.69 -26.33
CA ILE A 1025 -42.28 4.85 -27.31
C ILE A 1025 -43.60 5.52 -27.68
N LEU A 1026 -44.36 6.02 -26.71
CA LEU A 1026 -45.59 6.77 -26.96
C LEU A 1026 -45.35 8.04 -27.79
N LEU A 1027 -44.33 8.82 -27.44
CA LEU A 1027 -43.98 10.03 -28.18
C LEU A 1027 -43.53 9.72 -29.61
N SER A 1028 -42.87 8.57 -29.83
CA SER A 1028 -42.44 8.13 -31.16
C SER A 1028 -43.61 7.73 -32.06
N ASP A 1029 -44.68 7.18 -31.49
CA ASP A 1029 -45.89 6.74 -32.21
C ASP A 1029 -47.00 7.82 -32.18
N PHE A 1030 -46.71 8.99 -31.59
CA PHE A 1030 -47.68 10.06 -31.36
C PHE A 1030 -48.30 10.57 -32.67
N GLY A 1031 -49.63 10.52 -32.76
CA GLY A 1031 -50.39 10.88 -33.97
C GLY A 1031 -50.60 9.73 -34.96
N CYS A 1032 -50.21 8.50 -34.61
CA CYS A 1032 -50.56 7.31 -35.39
C CYS A 1032 -52.09 7.10 -35.45
N THR A 1033 -52.61 6.59 -36.57
CA THR A 1033 -54.04 6.34 -36.79
C THR A 1033 -54.36 4.94 -37.36
N SER A 1034 -53.39 4.02 -37.40
CA SER A 1034 -53.60 2.62 -37.83
C SER A 1034 -52.40 1.75 -37.47
N ASN A 1035 -52.64 0.56 -36.89
CA ASN A 1035 -51.60 -0.35 -36.39
C ASN A 1035 -50.65 0.31 -35.39
N CYS A 1036 -51.21 1.16 -34.53
CA CYS A 1036 -50.44 1.88 -33.53
C CYS A 1036 -50.05 0.95 -32.40
N ILE A 1037 -48.81 1.08 -31.95
CA ILE A 1037 -48.23 0.27 -30.89
C ILE A 1037 -48.49 0.96 -29.54
N ALA A 1038 -48.52 2.30 -29.51
CA ALA A 1038 -48.75 3.09 -28.31
C ALA A 1038 -50.21 3.54 -28.09
N ASP A 1039 -51.18 2.82 -28.67
CA ASP A 1039 -52.62 3.03 -28.43
C ASP A 1039 -53.03 2.37 -27.11
N VAL A 1040 -52.58 2.99 -26.02
CA VAL A 1040 -52.72 2.47 -24.65
C VAL A 1040 -54.19 2.44 -24.19
N ASN A 1041 -55.06 3.29 -24.78
CA ASN A 1041 -56.48 3.34 -24.45
C ASN A 1041 -57.38 2.52 -25.41
N GLY A 1042 -56.82 2.00 -26.50
CA GLY A 1042 -57.47 1.11 -27.47
C GLY A 1042 -58.48 1.80 -28.40
N ASP A 1043 -58.38 3.11 -28.61
CA ASP A 1043 -59.29 3.87 -29.48
C ASP A 1043 -58.89 3.87 -30.97
N GLY A 1044 -57.75 3.27 -31.29
CA GLY A 1044 -57.19 3.10 -32.63
C GLY A 1044 -56.26 4.24 -33.08
N ALA A 1045 -55.92 5.18 -32.19
CA ALA A 1045 -55.00 6.28 -32.48
C ALA A 1045 -54.14 6.64 -31.25
N VAL A 1046 -52.94 7.19 -31.48
CA VAL A 1046 -52.09 7.69 -30.38
C VAL A 1046 -52.28 9.19 -30.26
N THR A 1047 -52.84 9.63 -29.15
CA THR A 1047 -53.24 11.02 -28.92
C THR A 1047 -52.77 11.54 -27.56
N VAL A 1048 -53.14 12.78 -27.25
CA VAL A 1048 -52.92 13.37 -25.91
C VAL A 1048 -53.63 12.55 -24.81
N ALA A 1049 -54.70 11.82 -25.12
CA ALA A 1049 -55.39 10.99 -24.13
C ALA A 1049 -54.53 9.79 -23.71
N ASP A 1050 -53.83 9.16 -24.66
CA ASP A 1050 -52.88 8.07 -24.39
C ASP A 1050 -51.72 8.56 -23.50
N LEU A 1051 -51.23 9.77 -23.77
CA LEU A 1051 -50.20 10.40 -22.95
C LEU A 1051 -50.70 10.73 -21.53
N LEU A 1052 -51.85 11.39 -21.39
CA LEU A 1052 -52.33 11.88 -20.10
C LEU A 1052 -52.96 10.80 -19.24
N ASP A 1053 -53.82 9.97 -19.82
CA ASP A 1053 -54.65 9.01 -19.10
C ASP A 1053 -54.03 7.60 -19.08
N GLY A 1054 -53.06 7.32 -19.97
CA GLY A 1054 -52.35 6.05 -20.07
C GLY A 1054 -50.96 6.10 -19.44
N ILE A 1055 -50.03 6.88 -20.01
CA ILE A 1055 -48.65 6.94 -19.52
C ILE A 1055 -48.54 7.80 -18.27
N LEU A 1056 -48.83 9.11 -18.35
CA LEU A 1056 -48.55 10.04 -17.25
C LEU A 1056 -49.41 9.79 -15.99
N ALA A 1057 -50.60 9.23 -16.13
CA ALA A 1057 -51.44 8.86 -15.00
C ALA A 1057 -50.93 7.64 -14.23
N ASN A 1058 -50.12 6.80 -14.88
CA ASN A 1058 -49.58 5.55 -14.31
C ASN A 1058 -48.04 5.54 -14.29
N PHE A 1059 -47.41 6.69 -14.54
CA PHE A 1059 -45.96 6.82 -14.61
C PHE A 1059 -45.33 6.48 -13.26
N GLY A 1060 -44.34 5.60 -13.26
CA GLY A 1060 -43.70 5.06 -12.06
C GLY A 1060 -44.59 4.10 -11.25
N GLN A 1061 -45.69 3.60 -11.82
CA GLN A 1061 -46.47 2.53 -11.20
C GLN A 1061 -46.04 1.16 -11.76
N PRO A 1062 -45.90 0.12 -10.93
CA PRO A 1062 -45.77 -1.24 -11.44
C PRO A 1062 -47.07 -1.64 -12.15
N CYS A 1063 -46.94 -2.40 -13.24
CA CYS A 1063 -48.10 -2.90 -13.95
C CYS A 1063 -48.92 -3.87 -13.06
N PRO A 1064 -50.23 -3.64 -12.88
CA PRO A 1064 -51.05 -4.35 -11.89
C PRO A 1064 -51.50 -5.77 -12.30
#